data_AF-A0A9E3TL56-F1
#
_entry.id   AF-A0A9E3TL56-F1
#
_cell.length_a   1.000
_cell.length_b   1.000
_cell.length_c   1.000
_cell.angle_alpha   90.00
_cell.angle_beta   90.00
_cell.angle_gamma   90.00
#
_symmetry.space_group_name_H-M   'P 1'
#
loop_
_entity.id
_entity.type
_entity.pdbx_description
1 polymer ?
#
loop_
_entity_poly.entity_id
_entity_poly.type
_entity_poly.pdbx_seq_one_letter_code
_entity_poly.pdbx_strand_id
1 'polypeptide(L)'
;MTLLQASNAQPGSAAHIQDVSIGLADVSKVGYWTPVRISVRAGAEEFTGQLSITTKDSDGVPVTSLDNDPVHIAPNSETIFTRYVKFGQLGSDLRVELLTGGQTISARLVAADDLPMVMPSSRDWVVTLGPDAGVAKALKASRVTEITDTSTLPTEWFGYEGVNTVFISTSDIAALEAITAEQFSALEQWVTLGGRVVMCVGSAGENAIGQGKPLSRLTPGTFSRVQTVRNLTALETYVASSQSLDAIRADGRTMPLQICILDNVRGRTSVYEQAADRNRPIVIRAPTGLGQVVFMAAALDEPPFSDWADRSRLIERLFQGDIDQQQEHSSASGPTGQLVHLGYDDLAGQLRAGAEQFSGVALIPFAWVAGLIVLYILLIGPADYFFLRDVLHRMSWTWLTFPFIAVLFCALALVLHAHFKATNVKLNQIDLVDIDLERSTTRGTTWLHLYSPSSASYSLQLTSSWLKPESERVSDTGCLLSWHGLPGKGLGGLEAKSATLFHSPYKIELTNAETKIAGTPIEIGGTKAFQARWWSNVELESNADLHLDSGGLLRGSVVNPLRVELYDCVLLYENWAYKLDRKGGVLGPGDNTPIHLEKPLNFSWRLTRRRVVDIKDITTPWEQGDGDVPRILEMMMFHRIAGGDRYTQLQHRYQNYVDLSEHLTNGRAILLGQAKQAASDLRLNEQAAEANYDRRWTYYRVVFPVEASHATSPR
;
A
#
# COMPACT_ATOMS: atom_id res chain seq x y z
N MET A 1 -28.50 -2.06 28.20
CA MET A 1 -28.29 -1.76 26.77
C MET A 1 -29.62 -1.97 26.08
N THR A 2 -30.40 -0.92 25.97
CA THR A 2 -31.75 -0.98 25.38
C THR A 2 -31.59 -1.15 23.88
N LEU A 3 -32.17 -2.22 23.32
CA LEU A 3 -32.34 -2.41 21.89
C LEU A 3 -33.15 -1.23 21.34
N LEU A 4 -32.47 -0.18 20.89
CA LEU A 4 -33.07 0.89 20.11
C LEU A 4 -33.18 0.37 18.67
N GLN A 5 -34.39 -0.01 18.31
CA GLN A 5 -34.81 -0.24 16.93
C GLN A 5 -34.33 0.90 16.04
N ALA A 6 -33.99 0.57 14.78
CA ALA A 6 -33.75 1.54 13.73
C ALA A 6 -34.86 2.60 13.73
N SER A 7 -34.55 3.80 14.19
CA SER A 7 -35.44 4.95 14.09
C SER A 7 -35.40 5.43 12.65
N ASN A 8 -36.23 4.81 11.80
CA ASN A 8 -36.64 5.46 10.55
C ASN A 8 -37.27 6.81 10.92
N ALA A 9 -36.68 7.88 10.37
CA ALA A 9 -37.13 9.28 10.36
C ALA A 9 -38.21 9.63 11.40
N GLN A 10 -37.82 10.26 12.52
CA GLN A 10 -38.79 11.01 13.30
C GLN A 10 -39.18 12.27 12.50
N PRO A 11 -40.46 12.44 12.11
CA PRO A 11 -40.93 13.66 11.47
C PRO A 11 -40.85 14.79 12.51
N GLY A 12 -39.85 15.66 12.39
CA GLY A 12 -39.60 16.77 13.31
C GLY A 12 -38.14 16.97 13.75
N SER A 13 -37.19 16.13 13.33
CA SER A 13 -35.76 16.38 13.62
C SER A 13 -35.23 17.58 12.82
N ALA A 14 -34.30 18.34 13.41
CA ALA A 14 -33.67 19.51 12.77
C ALA A 14 -32.95 19.15 11.46
N ALA A 15 -32.45 17.92 11.34
CA ALA A 15 -31.93 17.33 10.10
C ALA A 15 -32.05 15.80 10.15
N HIS A 16 -32.06 15.14 8.99
CA HIS A 16 -32.07 13.69 8.88
C HIS A 16 -31.19 13.19 7.73
N ILE A 17 -30.64 11.98 7.90
CA ILE A 17 -29.84 11.30 6.89
C ILE A 17 -30.79 10.66 5.87
N GLN A 18 -30.76 11.12 4.62
CA GLN A 18 -31.64 10.63 3.56
C GLN A 18 -31.08 9.41 2.85
N ASP A 19 -29.79 9.45 2.51
CA ASP A 19 -29.12 8.36 1.82
C ASP A 19 -27.64 8.21 2.17
N VAL A 20 -27.13 6.98 2.01
CA VAL A 20 -25.73 6.62 2.25
C VAL A 20 -25.27 5.72 1.10
N SER A 21 -24.35 6.22 0.28
CA SER A 21 -23.67 5.44 -0.76
C SER A 21 -22.23 5.17 -0.33
N ILE A 22 -21.72 3.98 -0.65
CA ILE A 22 -20.45 3.48 -0.11
C ILE A 22 -19.58 2.97 -1.24
N GLY A 23 -18.35 3.45 -1.28
CA GLY A 23 -17.35 3.04 -2.26
C GLY A 23 -17.35 3.88 -3.54
N LEU A 24 -16.49 3.44 -4.45
CA LEU A 24 -16.34 4.03 -5.77
C LEU A 24 -17.16 3.18 -6.75
N ALA A 25 -18.25 3.78 -7.27
CA ALA A 25 -19.27 3.07 -8.04
C ALA A 25 -19.75 1.77 -7.35
N ASP A 26 -20.18 1.92 -6.09
CA ASP A 26 -20.71 0.84 -5.24
C ASP A 26 -19.77 -0.36 -5.06
N VAL A 27 -18.46 -0.12 -5.15
CA VAL A 27 -17.43 -1.11 -4.87
C VAL A 27 -16.48 -0.57 -3.82
N SER A 28 -16.16 -1.42 -2.84
CA SER A 28 -15.20 -1.13 -1.78
C SER A 28 -14.27 -2.33 -1.53
N LYS A 29 -13.19 -2.11 -0.78
CA LYS A 29 -12.16 -3.12 -0.51
C LYS A 29 -11.75 -3.06 0.96
N VAL A 30 -11.77 -4.19 1.65
CA VAL A 30 -11.41 -4.24 3.08
C VAL A 30 -9.96 -3.83 3.30
N GLY A 31 -9.71 -3.12 4.39
CA GLY A 31 -8.38 -2.63 4.76
C GLY A 31 -7.95 -1.35 4.06
N TYR A 32 -8.76 -0.75 3.18
CA TYR A 32 -8.44 0.48 2.45
C TYR A 32 -9.41 1.62 2.80
N TRP A 33 -8.96 2.86 2.62
CA TRP A 33 -9.85 4.02 2.72
C TRP A 33 -10.94 3.94 1.64
N THR A 34 -12.19 4.09 2.08
CA THR A 34 -13.39 3.96 1.26
C THR A 34 -14.23 5.23 1.39
N PRO A 35 -14.59 5.90 0.28
CA PRO A 35 -15.49 7.04 0.32
C PRO A 35 -16.90 6.60 0.71
N VAL A 36 -17.54 7.37 1.58
CA VAL A 36 -18.93 7.23 2.00
C VAL A 36 -19.60 8.57 1.74
N ARG A 37 -20.54 8.63 0.80
CA ARG A 37 -21.31 9.85 0.51
C ARG A 37 -22.63 9.79 1.24
N ILE A 38 -22.91 10.85 1.99
CA ILE A 38 -24.02 10.91 2.93
C ILE A 38 -24.88 12.09 2.53
N SER A 39 -26.07 11.81 2.03
CA SER A 39 -27.08 12.83 1.80
C SER A 39 -27.77 13.16 3.12
N VAL A 40 -27.72 14.44 3.50
CA VAL A 40 -28.38 14.95 4.70
C VAL A 40 -29.29 16.10 4.30
N ARG A 41 -30.53 16.06 4.80
CA ARG A 41 -31.52 17.11 4.57
C ARG A 41 -31.88 17.81 5.87
N ALA A 42 -31.78 19.14 5.87
CA ALA A 42 -32.22 19.97 6.97
C ALA A 42 -33.75 20.18 6.93
N GLY A 43 -34.33 20.39 8.11
CA GLY A 43 -35.72 20.80 8.29
C GLY A 43 -35.94 22.28 7.98
N ALA A 44 -36.88 22.90 8.69
CA ALA A 44 -37.26 24.30 8.46
C ALA A 44 -36.20 25.32 8.93
N GLU A 45 -35.27 24.90 9.78
CA GLU A 45 -34.17 25.72 10.30
C GLU A 45 -32.83 25.25 9.75
N GLU A 46 -31.83 26.12 9.81
CA GLU A 46 -30.45 25.77 9.47
C GLU A 46 -29.92 24.71 10.44
N PHE A 47 -29.19 23.73 9.92
CA PHE A 47 -28.57 22.71 10.73
C PHE A 47 -27.04 22.90 10.78
N THR A 48 -26.50 22.90 12.00
CA THR A 48 -25.05 22.80 12.25
C THR A 48 -24.80 21.65 13.22
N GLY A 49 -23.90 20.74 12.87
CA GLY A 49 -23.58 19.58 13.70
C GLY A 49 -22.30 18.86 13.26
N GLN A 50 -22.16 17.61 13.68
CA GLN A 50 -21.04 16.75 13.31
C GLN A 50 -21.54 15.45 12.70
N LEU A 51 -20.77 14.90 11.78
CA LEU A 51 -21.03 13.63 11.12
C LEU A 51 -20.05 12.58 11.65
N SER A 52 -20.59 11.49 12.19
CA SER A 52 -19.83 10.40 12.79
C SER A 52 -20.11 9.11 12.04
N ILE A 53 -19.07 8.35 11.73
CA ILE A 53 -19.20 7.09 11.00
C ILE A 53 -18.46 6.00 11.76
N THR A 54 -19.16 4.95 12.17
CA THR A 54 -18.58 3.82 12.89
C THR A 54 -18.55 2.57 12.02
N THR A 55 -17.36 1.97 11.92
CA THR A 55 -17.10 0.64 11.34
C THR A 55 -16.37 -0.22 12.38
N LYS A 56 -15.65 -1.27 11.95
CA LYS A 56 -14.76 -2.09 12.78
C LYS A 56 -13.37 -2.15 12.17
N ASP A 57 -12.35 -2.28 13.01
CA ASP A 57 -10.98 -2.59 12.59
C ASP A 57 -10.79 -4.09 12.30
N SER A 58 -9.55 -4.51 11.98
CA SER A 58 -9.23 -5.91 11.65
C SER A 58 -9.50 -6.87 12.82
N ASP A 59 -9.37 -6.40 14.05
CA ASP A 59 -9.60 -7.18 15.27
C ASP A 59 -11.10 -7.18 15.67
N GLY A 60 -11.93 -6.47 14.90
CA GLY A 60 -13.36 -6.30 15.13
C GLY A 60 -13.73 -5.14 16.05
N VAL A 61 -12.76 -4.43 16.64
CA VAL A 61 -13.05 -3.33 17.57
C VAL A 61 -13.76 -2.20 16.82
N PRO A 62 -14.89 -1.67 17.34
CA PRO A 62 -15.56 -0.54 16.71
C PRO A 62 -14.64 0.68 16.58
N VAL A 63 -14.66 1.32 15.41
CA VAL A 63 -13.86 2.51 15.11
C VAL A 63 -14.77 3.61 14.63
N THR A 64 -14.79 4.73 15.34
CA THR A 64 -15.56 5.90 14.94
C THR A 64 -14.66 6.92 14.27
N SER A 65 -14.89 7.14 12.97
CA SER A 65 -14.31 8.25 12.23
C SER A 65 -15.09 9.53 12.52
N LEU A 66 -14.38 10.55 12.97
CA LEU A 66 -14.92 11.90 13.20
C LEU A 66 -14.16 12.89 12.34
N ASP A 67 -14.93 13.75 11.69
CA ASP A 67 -14.40 14.95 11.08
C ASP A 67 -14.59 16.11 12.06
N ASN A 68 -13.56 16.91 12.24
CA ASN A 68 -13.60 18.04 13.17
C ASN A 68 -14.39 19.22 12.59
N ASP A 69 -14.50 19.30 11.26
CA ASP A 69 -15.23 20.37 10.60
C ASP A 69 -16.75 20.14 10.73
N PRO A 70 -17.49 21.09 11.32
CA PRO A 70 -18.93 20.96 11.46
C PRO A 70 -19.60 20.95 10.08
N VAL A 71 -20.65 20.14 9.95
CA VAL A 71 -21.49 20.12 8.76
C VAL A 71 -22.54 21.22 8.87
N HIS A 72 -22.62 22.04 7.83
CA HIS A 72 -23.58 23.14 7.71
C HIS A 72 -24.55 22.83 6.57
N ILE A 73 -25.85 22.94 6.84
CA ILE A 73 -26.90 22.64 5.87
C ILE A 73 -27.95 23.75 5.94
N ALA A 74 -28.23 24.37 4.80
CA ALA A 74 -29.20 25.44 4.72
C ALA A 74 -30.65 24.94 4.96
N PRO A 75 -31.56 25.81 5.41
CA PRO A 75 -32.95 25.43 5.65
C PRO A 75 -33.61 24.82 4.41
N ASN A 76 -34.33 23.71 4.60
CA ASN A 76 -35.04 22.95 3.55
C ASN A 76 -34.15 22.46 2.39
N SER A 77 -32.82 22.49 2.52
CA SER A 77 -31.90 22.01 1.50
C SER A 77 -31.35 20.61 1.83
N GLU A 78 -30.85 19.96 0.79
CA GLU A 78 -30.12 18.70 0.85
C GLU A 78 -28.66 18.97 0.47
N THR A 79 -27.73 18.43 1.26
CA THR A 79 -26.29 18.53 1.01
C THR A 79 -25.67 17.13 1.10
N ILE A 80 -24.77 16.82 0.17
CA ILE A 80 -24.03 15.56 0.16
C ILE A 80 -22.65 15.80 0.78
N PHE A 81 -22.33 15.03 1.82
CA PHE A 81 -21.02 15.03 2.46
C PHE A 81 -20.27 13.76 2.09
N THR A 82 -19.04 13.89 1.61
CA THR A 82 -18.13 12.74 1.43
C THR A 82 -17.24 12.61 2.66
N ARG A 83 -17.15 11.40 3.20
CA ARG A 83 -16.25 11.03 4.30
C ARG A 83 -15.51 9.75 3.95
N TYR A 84 -14.39 9.49 4.59
CA TYR A 84 -13.57 8.32 4.31
C TYR A 84 -13.43 7.45 5.55
N VAL A 85 -13.66 6.15 5.39
CA VAL A 85 -13.53 5.16 6.47
C VAL A 85 -12.82 3.91 5.96
N LYS A 86 -12.29 3.10 6.89
CA LYS A 86 -11.75 1.78 6.56
C LYS A 86 -12.67 0.69 7.10
N PHE A 87 -12.95 -0.32 6.29
CA PHE A 87 -13.62 -1.54 6.72
C PHE A 87 -12.56 -2.57 7.12
N GLY A 88 -12.53 -2.97 8.38
CA GLY A 88 -11.58 -3.95 8.89
C GLY A 88 -11.94 -5.41 8.65
N GLN A 89 -13.20 -5.70 8.32
CA GLN A 89 -13.67 -7.06 8.05
C GLN A 89 -14.71 -7.05 6.93
N LEU A 90 -14.79 -8.13 6.16
CA LEU A 90 -15.77 -8.27 5.06
C LEU A 90 -17.24 -8.20 5.51
N GLY A 91 -17.51 -8.51 6.78
CA GLY A 91 -18.85 -8.52 7.37
C GLY A 91 -19.10 -7.37 8.37
N SER A 92 -18.38 -6.26 8.24
CA SER A 92 -18.58 -5.10 9.12
C SER A 92 -19.79 -4.30 8.70
N ASP A 93 -20.64 -3.93 9.65
CA ASP A 93 -21.71 -2.95 9.48
C ASP A 93 -21.14 -1.52 9.42
N LEU A 94 -21.93 -0.61 8.85
CA LEU A 94 -21.66 0.83 8.82
C LEU A 94 -22.76 1.57 9.57
N ARG A 95 -22.39 2.31 10.62
CA ARG A 95 -23.32 3.18 11.34
C ARG A 95 -22.96 4.63 11.09
N VAL A 96 -23.87 5.40 10.51
CA VAL A 96 -23.75 6.85 10.27
C VAL A 96 -24.63 7.59 11.27
N GLU A 97 -24.07 8.55 11.98
CA GLU A 97 -24.77 9.35 12.99
C GLU A 97 -24.54 10.84 12.75
N LEU A 98 -25.63 11.60 12.87
CA LEU A 98 -25.63 13.05 12.87
C LEU A 98 -25.75 13.52 14.33
N LEU A 99 -24.79 14.31 14.77
CA LEU A 99 -24.60 14.70 16.17
C LEU A 99 -24.77 16.22 16.33
N THR A 100 -25.42 16.65 17.42
CA THR A 100 -25.45 18.04 17.87
C THR A 100 -25.20 18.08 19.37
N GLY A 101 -24.20 18.84 19.84
CA GLY A 101 -23.84 18.88 21.27
C GLY A 101 -23.49 17.51 21.86
N GLY A 102 -22.98 16.58 21.03
CA GLY A 102 -22.68 15.20 21.41
C GLY A 102 -23.88 14.25 21.49
N GLN A 103 -25.09 14.71 21.17
CA GLN A 103 -26.29 13.87 21.11
C GLN A 103 -26.63 13.48 19.67
N THR A 104 -26.97 12.21 19.45
CA THR A 104 -27.42 11.71 18.16
C THR A 104 -28.84 12.18 17.85
N ILE A 105 -29.00 12.95 16.77
CA ILE A 105 -30.30 13.45 16.30
C ILE A 105 -30.86 12.61 15.14
N SER A 106 -30.00 11.96 14.38
CA SER A 106 -30.35 11.06 13.28
C SER A 106 -29.29 9.98 13.18
N ALA A 107 -29.69 8.73 12.94
CA ALA A 107 -28.77 7.61 12.76
C ALA A 107 -29.28 6.70 11.64
N ARG A 108 -28.35 6.16 10.85
CA ARG A 108 -28.61 5.15 9.83
C ARG A 108 -27.62 4.02 9.98
N LEU A 109 -28.13 2.80 10.09
CA LEU A 109 -27.33 1.58 10.10
C LEU A 109 -27.47 0.91 8.73
N VAL A 110 -26.35 0.66 8.07
CA VAL A 110 -26.28 -0.21 6.89
C VAL A 110 -25.69 -1.52 7.38
N ALA A 111 -26.52 -2.57 7.41
CA ALA A 111 -26.07 -3.89 7.83
C ALA A 111 -25.07 -4.45 6.80
N ALA A 112 -24.19 -5.35 7.24
CA ALA A 112 -23.16 -5.92 6.37
C ALA A 112 -23.74 -6.61 5.12
N ASP A 113 -24.91 -7.24 5.25
CA ASP A 113 -25.60 -7.90 4.13
C ASP A 113 -26.24 -6.91 3.13
N ASP A 114 -26.47 -5.67 3.57
CA ASP A 114 -27.01 -4.58 2.74
C ASP A 114 -25.91 -3.68 2.15
N LEU A 115 -24.64 -3.90 2.53
CA LEU A 115 -23.53 -3.16 1.97
C LEU A 115 -23.37 -3.48 0.48
N PRO A 116 -23.05 -2.48 -0.35
CA PRO A 116 -22.63 -2.75 -1.72
C PRO A 116 -21.32 -3.56 -1.72
N MET A 117 -20.93 -4.10 -2.87
CA MET A 117 -19.87 -5.10 -3.02
C MET A 117 -18.58 -4.74 -2.25
N VAL A 118 -18.29 -5.49 -1.17
CA VAL A 118 -17.05 -5.40 -0.39
C VAL A 118 -16.10 -6.52 -0.82
N MET A 119 -14.92 -6.16 -1.33
CA MET A 119 -13.92 -7.11 -1.82
C MET A 119 -12.84 -7.45 -0.80
N PRO A 120 -12.24 -8.66 -0.89
CA PRO A 120 -11.01 -9.02 -0.18
C PRO A 120 -9.85 -8.05 -0.42
N SER A 121 -8.97 -7.91 0.57
CA SER A 121 -7.84 -6.95 0.54
C SER A 121 -6.81 -7.24 -0.55
N SER A 122 -6.70 -8.49 -1.01
CA SER A 122 -5.76 -8.89 -2.07
C SER A 122 -6.38 -8.94 -3.47
N ARG A 123 -7.69 -8.66 -3.61
CA ARG A 123 -8.36 -8.69 -4.92
C ARG A 123 -7.89 -7.53 -5.81
N ASP A 124 -7.44 -7.82 -7.03
CA ASP A 124 -7.06 -6.76 -7.97
C ASP A 124 -8.30 -6.00 -8.45
N TRP A 125 -8.26 -4.67 -8.37
CA TRP A 125 -9.33 -3.78 -8.77
C TRP A 125 -8.86 -2.74 -9.79
N VAL A 126 -9.52 -2.73 -10.95
CA VAL A 126 -9.31 -1.79 -12.04
C VAL A 126 -10.54 -0.91 -12.19
N VAL A 127 -10.33 0.40 -12.26
CA VAL A 127 -11.39 1.38 -12.51
C VAL A 127 -11.23 1.89 -13.94
N THR A 128 -12.29 1.89 -14.75
CA THR A 128 -12.25 2.39 -16.13
C THR A 128 -12.99 3.72 -16.26
N LEU A 129 -12.34 4.67 -16.95
CA LEU A 129 -12.86 5.96 -17.36
C LEU A 129 -12.92 6.04 -18.89
N GLY A 130 -14.06 6.48 -19.41
CA GLY A 130 -14.33 6.50 -20.85
C GLY A 130 -14.96 5.20 -21.36
N PRO A 131 -15.11 5.06 -22.69
CA PRO A 131 -15.86 3.96 -23.29
C PRO A 131 -15.24 2.57 -23.05
N ASP A 132 -16.06 1.52 -23.16
CA ASP A 132 -15.62 0.13 -22.96
C ASP A 132 -14.58 -0.31 -24.03
N ALA A 133 -13.32 -0.32 -23.61
CA ALA A 133 -12.20 -0.84 -24.39
C ALA A 133 -12.07 -2.38 -24.34
N GLY A 134 -12.95 -3.10 -23.63
CA GLY A 134 -12.87 -4.54 -23.44
C GLY A 134 -11.97 -4.97 -22.28
N VAL A 135 -11.72 -4.08 -21.31
CA VAL A 135 -10.82 -4.33 -20.17
C VAL A 135 -11.32 -5.48 -19.29
N ALA A 136 -12.62 -5.53 -19.01
CA ALA A 136 -13.23 -6.62 -18.22
C ALA A 136 -13.08 -7.99 -18.89
N LYS A 137 -13.11 -8.04 -20.23
CA LYS A 137 -12.93 -9.27 -21.01
C LYS A 137 -11.48 -9.77 -20.97
N ALA A 138 -10.52 -8.85 -20.98
CA ALA A 138 -9.09 -9.14 -20.89
C ALA A 138 -8.69 -9.56 -19.47
N LEU A 139 -9.09 -8.80 -18.46
CA LEU A 139 -8.66 -8.99 -17.07
C LEU A 139 -9.69 -9.79 -16.26
N LYS A 140 -9.98 -11.03 -16.68
CA LYS A 140 -10.98 -11.90 -16.02
C LYS A 140 -10.66 -12.17 -14.55
N ALA A 141 -9.37 -12.19 -14.22
CA ALA A 141 -8.88 -12.38 -12.87
C ALA A 141 -8.93 -11.11 -12.02
N SER A 142 -9.36 -9.95 -12.53
CA SER A 142 -9.49 -8.71 -11.77
C SER A 142 -10.96 -8.31 -11.64
N ARG A 143 -11.30 -7.47 -10.66
CA ARG A 143 -12.55 -6.71 -10.69
C ARG A 143 -12.33 -5.49 -11.58
N VAL A 144 -13.18 -5.32 -12.58
CA VAL A 144 -13.23 -4.10 -13.39
C VAL A 144 -14.52 -3.36 -13.08
N THR A 145 -14.43 -2.08 -12.74
CA THR A 145 -15.57 -1.21 -12.45
C THR A 145 -15.52 0.00 -13.38
N GLU A 146 -16.58 0.20 -14.15
CA GLU A 146 -16.75 1.35 -15.03
C GLU A 146 -17.37 2.52 -14.26
N ILE A 147 -16.81 3.72 -14.43
CA ILE A 147 -17.37 4.94 -13.87
C ILE A 147 -18.23 5.59 -14.94
N THR A 148 -19.55 5.49 -14.77
CA THR A 148 -20.53 6.13 -15.63
C THR A 148 -20.85 7.57 -15.22
N ASP A 149 -20.62 7.90 -13.94
CA ASP A 149 -20.81 9.24 -13.38
C ASP A 149 -19.52 9.72 -12.72
N THR A 150 -18.86 10.68 -13.35
CA THR A 150 -17.59 11.25 -12.88
C THR A 150 -17.74 12.05 -11.60
N SER A 151 -18.95 12.47 -11.21
CA SER A 151 -19.19 13.10 -9.89
C SER A 151 -18.86 12.16 -8.73
N THR A 152 -18.83 10.85 -8.99
CA THR A 152 -18.44 9.82 -8.02
C THR A 152 -16.92 9.64 -7.89
N LEU A 153 -16.10 10.38 -8.64
CA LEU A 153 -14.65 10.31 -8.44
C LEU A 153 -14.26 10.95 -7.09
N PRO A 154 -13.38 10.32 -6.31
CA PRO A 154 -12.86 10.91 -5.07
C PRO A 154 -12.14 12.25 -5.33
N THR A 155 -12.33 13.16 -4.39
CA THR A 155 -11.61 14.44 -4.30
C THR A 155 -10.35 14.35 -3.44
N GLU A 156 -10.13 13.21 -2.78
CA GLU A 156 -8.93 12.92 -2.00
C GLU A 156 -8.18 11.73 -2.59
N TRP A 157 -6.85 11.83 -2.67
CA TRP A 157 -6.03 10.79 -3.32
C TRP A 157 -6.20 9.40 -2.67
N PHE A 158 -6.39 9.36 -1.36
CA PHE A 158 -6.53 8.11 -0.61
C PHE A 158 -7.89 7.43 -0.83
N GLY A 159 -8.87 8.11 -1.45
CA GLY A 159 -10.08 7.47 -1.96
C GLY A 159 -9.81 6.45 -3.08
N TYR A 160 -8.65 6.53 -3.73
CA TYR A 160 -8.18 5.58 -4.75
C TYR A 160 -7.24 4.51 -4.15
N GLU A 161 -6.98 4.49 -2.85
CA GLU A 161 -5.97 3.58 -2.24
C GLU A 161 -6.27 2.10 -2.50
N GLY A 162 -7.55 1.72 -2.53
CA GLY A 162 -7.97 0.34 -2.84
C GLY A 162 -7.90 -0.03 -4.33
N VAL A 163 -7.76 0.95 -5.23
CA VAL A 163 -7.70 0.76 -6.68
C VAL A 163 -6.27 0.39 -7.07
N ASN A 164 -6.10 -0.68 -7.84
CA ASN A 164 -4.77 -1.11 -8.32
C ASN A 164 -4.36 -0.38 -9.60
N THR A 165 -5.32 -0.06 -10.48
CA THR A 165 -5.03 0.66 -11.74
C THR A 165 -6.26 1.43 -12.21
N VAL A 166 -6.07 2.66 -12.65
CA VAL A 166 -7.09 3.42 -13.39
C VAL A 166 -6.79 3.32 -14.88
N PHE A 167 -7.75 2.81 -15.65
CA PHE A 167 -7.68 2.77 -17.12
C PHE A 167 -8.47 3.94 -17.69
N ILE A 168 -7.86 4.70 -18.59
CA ILE A 168 -8.46 5.88 -19.22
C ILE A 168 -8.46 5.67 -20.73
N SER A 169 -9.66 5.60 -21.33
CA SER A 169 -9.83 5.81 -22.76
C SER A 169 -10.23 7.26 -23.02
N THR A 170 -9.59 7.90 -24.00
CA THR A 170 -9.84 9.32 -24.30
C THR A 170 -10.86 9.57 -25.41
N SER A 171 -11.55 8.54 -25.89
CA SER A 171 -12.51 8.71 -27.01
C SER A 171 -13.76 9.50 -26.59
N ASP A 172 -14.18 9.40 -25.33
CA ASP A 172 -15.23 10.26 -24.74
C ASP A 172 -14.62 11.45 -24.00
N ILE A 173 -14.37 12.52 -24.75
CA ILE A 173 -13.83 13.78 -24.20
C ILE A 173 -14.83 14.45 -23.25
N ALA A 174 -16.13 14.33 -23.48
CA ALA A 174 -17.13 15.00 -22.65
C ALA A 174 -17.12 14.47 -21.22
N ALA A 175 -16.99 13.14 -21.04
CA ALA A 175 -16.83 12.53 -19.73
C ALA A 175 -15.55 13.01 -19.03
N LEU A 176 -14.44 13.14 -19.76
CA LEU A 176 -13.18 13.64 -19.21
C LEU A 176 -13.22 15.13 -18.83
N GLU A 177 -13.92 15.95 -19.61
CA GLU A 177 -14.10 17.38 -19.32
C GLU A 177 -15.07 17.63 -18.15
N ALA A 178 -15.92 16.66 -17.81
CA ALA A 178 -16.79 16.71 -16.63
C ALA A 178 -16.04 16.46 -15.30
N ILE A 179 -14.80 15.93 -15.34
CA ILE A 179 -13.99 15.73 -14.14
C ILE A 179 -13.54 17.08 -13.60
N THR A 180 -13.81 17.35 -12.32
CA THR A 180 -13.44 18.63 -11.70
C THR A 180 -11.93 18.73 -11.47
N ALA A 181 -11.43 19.96 -11.28
CA ALA A 181 -10.02 20.19 -10.98
C ALA A 181 -9.56 19.47 -9.68
N GLU A 182 -10.42 19.43 -8.66
CA GLU A 182 -10.16 18.74 -7.39
C GLU A 182 -10.07 17.22 -7.58
N GLN A 183 -11.02 16.62 -8.30
CA GLN A 183 -11.01 15.18 -8.60
C GLN A 183 -9.79 14.77 -9.42
N PHE A 184 -9.42 15.59 -10.41
CA PHE A 184 -8.21 15.34 -11.18
C PHE A 184 -6.95 15.51 -10.33
N SER A 185 -6.91 16.52 -9.44
CA SER A 185 -5.77 16.71 -8.53
C SER A 185 -5.59 15.52 -7.60
N ALA A 186 -6.68 14.96 -7.09
CA ALA A 186 -6.67 13.73 -6.28
C ALA A 186 -6.14 12.53 -7.06
N LEU A 187 -6.57 12.36 -8.31
CA LEU A 187 -6.06 11.30 -9.19
C LEU A 187 -4.56 11.50 -9.48
N GLU A 188 -4.12 12.71 -9.81
CA GLU A 188 -2.71 13.01 -10.04
C GLU A 188 -1.87 12.73 -8.79
N GLN A 189 -2.31 13.19 -7.62
CA GLN A 189 -1.62 12.96 -6.35
C GLN A 189 -1.57 11.47 -6.00
N TRP A 190 -2.64 10.72 -6.28
CA TRP A 190 -2.62 9.25 -6.12
C TRP A 190 -1.56 8.61 -7.02
N VAL A 191 -1.44 9.02 -8.29
CA VAL A 191 -0.39 8.55 -9.19
C VAL A 191 0.99 8.93 -8.68
N THR A 192 1.23 10.19 -8.31
CA THR A 192 2.55 10.62 -7.83
C THR A 192 2.96 9.92 -6.52
N LEU A 193 1.99 9.47 -5.72
CA LEU A 193 2.23 8.73 -4.48
C LEU A 193 2.22 7.19 -4.65
N GLY A 194 2.26 6.65 -5.88
CA GLY A 194 2.40 5.21 -6.13
C GLY A 194 1.28 4.56 -6.94
N GLY A 195 0.27 5.33 -7.36
CA GLY A 195 -0.83 4.84 -8.20
C GLY A 195 -0.38 4.52 -9.63
N ARG A 196 -1.20 3.73 -10.33
CA ARG A 196 -0.94 3.32 -11.71
C ARG A 196 -2.07 3.71 -12.64
N VAL A 197 -1.73 4.35 -13.76
CA VAL A 197 -2.68 4.66 -14.82
C VAL A 197 -2.27 3.99 -16.13
N VAL A 198 -3.25 3.44 -16.86
CA VAL A 198 -3.11 3.03 -18.25
C VAL A 198 -3.95 3.97 -19.10
N MET A 199 -3.33 4.75 -20.00
CA MET A 199 -3.99 5.71 -20.88
C MET A 199 -3.94 5.23 -22.31
N CYS A 200 -5.10 5.10 -22.96
CA CYS A 200 -5.21 4.85 -24.39
C CYS A 200 -5.67 6.13 -25.09
N VAL A 201 -4.76 6.74 -25.84
CA VAL A 201 -4.96 8.05 -26.47
C VAL A 201 -4.91 7.92 -27.98
N GLY A 202 -6.09 7.95 -28.60
CA GLY A 202 -6.25 7.80 -30.05
C GLY A 202 -6.41 9.13 -30.79
N SER A 203 -7.43 9.18 -31.65
CA SER A 203 -7.77 10.32 -32.52
C SER A 203 -8.06 11.62 -31.74
N ALA A 204 -8.52 11.52 -30.50
CA ALA A 204 -8.86 12.64 -29.64
C ALA A 204 -7.66 13.27 -28.88
N GLY A 205 -6.42 12.91 -29.25
CA GLY A 205 -5.22 13.31 -28.50
C GLY A 205 -5.06 14.82 -28.26
N GLU A 206 -5.39 15.67 -29.23
CA GLU A 206 -5.29 17.13 -29.07
C GLU A 206 -6.20 17.65 -27.95
N ASN A 207 -7.44 17.15 -27.89
CA ASN A 207 -8.43 17.55 -26.91
C ASN A 207 -8.19 16.91 -25.53
N ALA A 208 -7.61 15.71 -25.49
CA ALA A 208 -7.37 14.99 -24.25
C ALA A 208 -6.08 15.44 -23.53
N ILE A 209 -4.98 15.54 -24.27
CA ILE A 209 -3.62 15.71 -23.71
C ILE A 209 -2.85 16.89 -24.30
N GLY A 210 -3.51 17.73 -25.10
CA GLY A 210 -2.95 18.98 -25.60
C GLY A 210 -2.57 19.96 -24.48
N GLN A 211 -1.88 21.04 -24.85
CA GLN A 211 -1.39 22.03 -23.90
C GLN A 211 -2.54 22.60 -23.05
N GLY A 212 -2.37 22.63 -21.72
CA GLY A 212 -3.36 23.15 -20.78
C GLY A 212 -4.48 22.16 -20.39
N LYS A 213 -4.56 20.99 -21.03
CA LYS A 213 -5.51 19.94 -20.63
C LYS A 213 -5.01 19.19 -19.39
N PRO A 214 -5.87 18.80 -18.43
CA PRO A 214 -5.43 18.15 -17.20
C PRO A 214 -4.56 16.91 -17.42
N LEU A 215 -4.95 16.00 -18.32
CA LEU A 215 -4.22 14.75 -18.60
C LEU A 215 -2.81 14.97 -19.19
N SER A 216 -2.51 16.16 -19.73
CA SER A 216 -1.14 16.49 -20.16
C SER A 216 -0.13 16.40 -19.01
N ARG A 217 -0.56 16.64 -17.76
CA ARG A 217 0.27 16.49 -16.55
C ARG A 217 0.67 15.05 -16.26
N LEU A 218 -0.12 14.07 -16.66
CA LEU A 218 0.18 12.64 -16.50
C LEU A 218 0.85 12.03 -17.74
N THR A 219 0.81 12.74 -18.87
CA THR A 219 1.30 12.22 -20.15
C THR A 219 2.83 12.10 -20.16
N PRO A 220 3.41 10.98 -20.64
CA PRO A 220 4.85 10.74 -20.62
C PRO A 220 5.59 11.41 -21.79
N GLY A 221 5.26 12.66 -22.10
CA GLY A 221 5.82 13.44 -23.19
C GLY A 221 4.93 14.65 -23.52
N THR A 222 5.29 15.39 -24.55
CA THR A 222 4.51 16.52 -25.06
C THR A 222 3.69 16.11 -26.27
N PHE A 223 2.40 16.41 -26.29
CA PHE A 223 1.55 16.19 -27.46
C PHE A 223 2.12 16.91 -28.69
N SER A 224 2.24 16.19 -29.80
CA SER A 224 2.76 16.72 -31.06
C SER A 224 1.64 16.86 -32.09
N ARG A 225 1.03 15.73 -32.48
CA ARG A 225 -0.07 15.67 -33.45
C ARG A 225 -0.72 14.30 -33.45
N VAL A 226 -1.90 14.21 -34.06
CA VAL A 226 -2.51 12.94 -34.47
C VAL A 226 -2.05 12.62 -35.90
N GLN A 227 -1.65 11.38 -36.14
CA GLN A 227 -1.17 10.93 -37.44
C GLN A 227 -1.90 9.68 -37.90
N THR A 228 -2.28 9.64 -39.19
CA THR A 228 -2.75 8.41 -39.83
C THR A 228 -1.57 7.54 -40.24
N VAL A 229 -1.60 6.27 -39.85
CA VAL A 229 -0.60 5.25 -40.20
C VAL A 229 -1.21 4.15 -41.06
N ARG A 230 -0.35 3.44 -41.80
CA ARG A 230 -0.79 2.35 -42.68
C ARG A 230 -0.89 1.02 -41.95
N ASN A 231 0.11 0.70 -41.15
CA ASN A 231 0.21 -0.53 -40.37
C ASN A 231 0.83 -0.24 -39.00
N LEU A 232 0.73 -1.23 -38.11
CA LEU A 232 1.33 -1.23 -36.78
C LEU A 232 2.01 -2.59 -36.53
N THR A 233 2.97 -2.94 -37.39
CA THR A 233 3.60 -4.25 -37.41
C THR A 233 4.41 -4.53 -36.14
N ALA A 234 5.07 -3.51 -35.56
CA ALA A 234 5.79 -3.67 -34.30
C ALA A 234 4.82 -3.92 -33.14
N LEU A 235 3.65 -3.27 -33.14
CA LEU A 235 2.59 -3.55 -32.17
C LEU A 235 2.02 -4.98 -32.33
N GLU A 236 1.74 -5.41 -33.56
CA GLU A 236 1.27 -6.77 -33.86
C GLU A 236 2.28 -7.82 -33.37
N THR A 237 3.58 -7.57 -33.58
CA THR A 237 4.68 -8.39 -33.07
C THR A 237 4.72 -8.35 -31.54
N TYR A 238 4.55 -7.17 -30.95
CA TYR A 238 4.46 -6.97 -29.50
C TYR A 238 3.24 -7.66 -28.87
N VAL A 239 2.26 -8.13 -29.62
CA VAL A 239 1.14 -8.92 -29.09
C VAL A 239 1.28 -10.41 -29.49
N ALA A 240 2.27 -10.74 -30.32
CA ALA A 240 2.36 -12.02 -31.02
C ALA A 240 1.03 -12.35 -31.73
N SER A 241 0.50 -11.35 -32.44
CA SER A 241 -0.79 -11.41 -33.14
C SER A 241 -0.73 -12.39 -34.31
N SER A 242 -1.83 -13.12 -34.52
CA SER A 242 -2.02 -13.99 -35.69
C SER A 242 -2.84 -13.33 -36.80
N GLN A 243 -3.48 -12.20 -36.50
CA GLN A 243 -4.32 -11.44 -37.41
C GLN A 243 -3.79 -10.00 -37.53
N SER A 244 -3.43 -9.58 -38.74
CA SER A 244 -3.01 -8.20 -38.97
C SER A 244 -4.19 -7.23 -38.91
N LEU A 245 -3.97 -6.07 -38.31
CA LEU A 245 -4.89 -4.94 -38.31
C LEU A 245 -5.19 -4.44 -39.72
N ASP A 246 -4.23 -4.58 -40.66
CA ASP A 246 -4.44 -4.20 -42.05
C ASP A 246 -5.42 -5.15 -42.76
N ALA A 247 -5.36 -6.44 -42.43
CA ALA A 247 -6.29 -7.44 -42.97
C ALA A 247 -7.75 -7.19 -42.54
N ILE A 248 -7.96 -6.72 -41.31
CA ILE A 248 -9.30 -6.34 -40.81
C ILE A 248 -9.83 -5.10 -41.54
N ARG A 249 -8.95 -4.15 -41.86
CA ARG A 249 -9.31 -2.92 -42.57
C ARG A 249 -9.62 -3.15 -44.06
N ALA A 250 -9.09 -4.22 -44.64
CA ALA A 250 -9.29 -4.58 -46.04
C ALA A 250 -10.70 -5.13 -46.35
N ASP A 251 -11.48 -5.55 -45.34
CA ASP A 251 -12.81 -6.19 -45.49
C ASP A 251 -13.99 -5.18 -45.66
N GLY A 252 -13.72 -3.99 -46.20
CA GLY A 252 -14.76 -3.07 -46.72
C GLY A 252 -15.13 -1.86 -45.83
N ARG A 253 -14.43 -1.62 -44.72
CA ARG A 253 -14.56 -0.38 -43.91
C ARG A 253 -13.18 0.26 -43.75
N THR A 254 -12.78 1.12 -44.69
CA THR A 254 -11.47 1.80 -44.68
C THR A 254 -11.40 2.88 -43.59
N MET A 255 -11.44 2.50 -42.32
CA MET A 255 -11.18 3.41 -41.21
C MET A 255 -9.65 3.67 -41.14
N PRO A 256 -9.22 4.95 -41.08
CA PRO A 256 -7.80 5.26 -40.92
C PRO A 256 -7.31 4.82 -39.54
N LEU A 257 -6.16 4.13 -39.49
CA LEU A 257 -5.46 3.90 -38.22
C LEU A 257 -4.88 5.23 -37.77
N GLN A 258 -5.44 5.84 -36.73
CA GLN A 258 -4.96 7.09 -36.18
C GLN A 258 -4.22 6.83 -34.87
N ILE A 259 -3.02 7.41 -34.77
CA ILE A 259 -2.21 7.34 -33.56
C ILE A 259 -1.85 8.75 -33.07
N CYS A 260 -1.72 8.88 -31.76
CA CYS A 260 -1.23 10.09 -31.11
C CYS A 260 0.30 10.08 -31.02
N ILE A 261 0.96 11.11 -31.55
CA ILE A 261 2.42 11.24 -31.51
C ILE A 261 2.83 12.14 -30.35
N LEU A 262 3.79 11.68 -29.55
CA LEU A 262 4.43 12.43 -28.48
C LEU A 262 5.88 12.79 -28.86
N ASP A 263 6.28 14.01 -28.52
CA ASP A 263 7.66 14.46 -28.48
C ASP A 263 8.20 14.44 -27.04
N ASN A 264 9.53 14.52 -26.88
CA ASN A 264 10.19 14.57 -25.57
C ASN A 264 9.74 13.45 -24.61
N VAL A 265 9.63 12.23 -25.14
CA VAL A 265 9.12 11.08 -24.38
C VAL A 265 10.01 10.77 -23.19
N ARG A 266 9.38 10.55 -22.04
CA ARG A 266 10.02 10.13 -20.79
C ARG A 266 9.72 8.67 -20.48
N GLY A 267 10.62 8.03 -19.73
CA GLY A 267 10.52 6.62 -19.37
C GLY A 267 10.97 5.68 -20.49
N ARG A 268 10.55 4.42 -20.42
CA ARG A 268 10.91 3.40 -21.40
C ARG A 268 9.81 3.26 -22.45
N THR A 269 10.19 3.29 -23.72
CA THR A 269 9.27 2.92 -24.80
C THR A 269 9.38 1.42 -25.07
N SER A 270 8.30 0.67 -24.82
CA SER A 270 8.23 -0.77 -25.04
C SER A 270 8.02 -1.11 -26.51
N VAL A 271 7.37 -0.24 -27.28
CA VAL A 271 7.08 -0.46 -28.72
C VAL A 271 7.39 0.79 -29.53
N TYR A 272 8.28 0.66 -30.51
CA TYR A 272 8.55 1.65 -31.53
C TYR A 272 8.04 1.17 -32.88
N GLU A 273 7.27 2.02 -33.57
CA GLU A 273 6.97 1.83 -34.98
C GLU A 273 8.00 2.57 -35.84
N GLN A 274 8.56 1.86 -36.81
CA GLN A 274 9.53 2.42 -37.72
C GLN A 274 8.84 3.33 -38.73
N ALA A 275 9.41 4.52 -38.95
CA ALA A 275 9.02 5.40 -40.04
C ALA A 275 10.25 6.02 -40.71
N ALA A 276 10.06 6.54 -41.92
CA ALA A 276 11.15 7.08 -42.74
C ALA A 276 11.87 8.28 -42.11
N ASP A 277 11.19 9.03 -41.24
CA ASP A 277 11.67 10.25 -40.60
C ASP A 277 12.16 10.02 -39.16
N ARG A 278 11.36 9.35 -38.31
CA ARG A 278 11.70 9.09 -36.91
C ARG A 278 10.91 7.89 -36.37
N ASN A 279 11.51 7.11 -35.47
CA ASN A 279 10.80 6.07 -34.74
C ASN A 279 9.65 6.68 -33.92
N ARG A 280 8.47 6.06 -34.01
CA ARG A 280 7.24 6.53 -33.39
C ARG A 280 6.96 5.69 -32.14
N PRO A 281 6.99 6.27 -30.94
CA PRO A 281 6.69 5.53 -29.72
C PRO A 281 5.19 5.22 -29.66
N ILE A 282 4.84 3.94 -29.50
CA ILE A 282 3.45 3.47 -29.44
C ILE A 282 3.03 3.09 -28.03
N VAL A 283 3.87 2.31 -27.34
CA VAL A 283 3.65 1.92 -25.94
C VAL A 283 4.80 2.48 -25.12
N ILE A 284 4.47 3.35 -24.16
CA ILE A 284 5.44 4.00 -23.27
C ILE A 284 5.09 3.65 -21.84
N ARG A 285 6.09 3.24 -21.04
CA ARG A 285 5.99 3.03 -19.61
C ARG A 285 6.86 4.07 -18.91
N ALA A 286 6.22 5.00 -18.22
CA ALA A 286 6.91 6.10 -17.56
C ALA A 286 6.60 6.14 -16.07
N PRO A 287 7.63 6.22 -15.22
CA PRO A 287 7.45 6.56 -13.82
C PRO A 287 7.01 8.03 -13.69
N THR A 288 5.93 8.24 -12.95
CA THR A 288 5.32 9.56 -12.69
C THR A 288 5.27 9.75 -11.18
N GLY A 289 6.23 10.48 -10.62
CA GLY A 289 6.48 10.44 -9.17
C GLY A 289 6.89 9.03 -8.75
N LEU A 290 6.27 8.55 -7.68
CA LEU A 290 6.46 7.19 -7.16
C LEU A 290 5.50 6.16 -7.80
N GLY A 291 4.62 6.59 -8.70
CA GLY A 291 3.74 5.70 -9.47
C GLY A 291 4.14 5.55 -10.92
N GLN A 292 3.19 5.15 -11.76
CA GLN A 292 3.46 4.79 -13.15
C GLN A 292 2.31 5.17 -14.09
N VAL A 293 2.66 5.64 -15.28
CA VAL A 293 1.75 5.82 -16.41
C VAL A 293 2.19 4.91 -17.55
N VAL A 294 1.27 4.08 -18.05
CA VAL A 294 1.42 3.33 -19.29
C VAL A 294 0.59 4.04 -20.35
N PHE A 295 1.25 4.56 -21.36
CA PHE A 295 0.61 5.27 -22.48
C PHE A 295 0.58 4.39 -23.72
N MET A 296 -0.59 4.28 -24.32
CA MET A 296 -0.84 3.64 -25.61
C MET A 296 -1.29 4.70 -26.61
N ALA A 297 -0.57 4.82 -27.73
CA ALA A 297 -0.78 5.83 -28.76
C ALA A 297 -2.03 5.61 -29.65
N ALA A 298 -2.96 4.72 -29.28
CA ALA A 298 -4.21 4.49 -30.00
C ALA A 298 -5.37 4.22 -29.03
N ALA A 299 -6.60 4.48 -29.48
CA ALA A 299 -7.82 4.11 -28.76
C ALA A 299 -8.15 2.62 -29.00
N LEU A 300 -8.55 1.91 -27.95
CA LEU A 300 -8.84 0.47 -28.00
C LEU A 300 -10.34 0.14 -28.08
N ASP A 301 -11.16 1.17 -27.91
CA ASP A 301 -12.63 1.17 -27.99
C ASP A 301 -13.15 1.58 -29.38
N GLU A 302 -12.29 2.07 -30.27
CA GLU A 302 -12.64 2.45 -31.65
C GLU A 302 -12.12 1.42 -32.68
N PRO A 303 -12.80 1.25 -33.84
CA PRO A 303 -12.26 0.48 -34.95
C PRO A 303 -10.93 1.05 -35.45
N PRO A 304 -9.97 0.20 -35.87
CA PRO A 304 -10.09 -1.25 -36.03
C PRO A 304 -9.77 -2.06 -34.76
N PHE A 305 -9.35 -1.41 -33.66
CA PHE A 305 -8.96 -2.13 -32.45
C PHE A 305 -10.14 -2.79 -31.75
N SER A 306 -11.31 -2.15 -31.73
CA SER A 306 -12.52 -2.71 -31.12
C SER A 306 -12.95 -4.04 -31.76
N ASP A 307 -12.70 -4.18 -33.07
CA ASP A 307 -12.98 -5.38 -33.88
C ASP A 307 -11.79 -6.38 -33.92
N TRP A 308 -10.63 -6.02 -33.35
CA TRP A 308 -9.43 -6.86 -33.41
C TRP A 308 -9.50 -8.02 -32.41
N ALA A 309 -9.35 -9.25 -32.92
CA ALA A 309 -9.44 -10.46 -32.11
C ALA A 309 -8.39 -10.51 -30.97
N ASP A 310 -7.18 -10.01 -31.24
CA ASP A 310 -6.06 -10.01 -30.30
C ASP A 310 -6.05 -8.77 -29.35
N ARG A 311 -7.11 -7.93 -29.36
CA ARG A 311 -7.26 -6.77 -28.46
C ARG A 311 -7.13 -7.13 -26.99
N SER A 312 -7.75 -8.23 -26.54
CA SER A 312 -7.67 -8.63 -25.12
C SER A 312 -6.24 -8.92 -24.68
N ARG A 313 -5.43 -9.53 -25.56
CA ARG A 313 -4.01 -9.81 -25.28
C ARG A 313 -3.18 -8.53 -25.27
N LEU A 314 -3.49 -7.56 -26.13
CA LEU A 314 -2.86 -6.23 -26.05
C LEU A 314 -3.14 -5.59 -24.68
N ILE A 315 -4.39 -5.60 -24.23
CA ILE A 315 -4.77 -5.05 -22.91
C ILE A 315 -4.02 -5.79 -21.80
N GLU A 316 -3.99 -7.12 -21.80
CA GLU A 316 -3.20 -7.91 -20.83
C GLU A 316 -1.72 -7.44 -20.78
N ARG A 317 -1.08 -7.24 -21.94
CA ARG A 317 0.31 -6.76 -22.00
C ARG A 317 0.49 -5.33 -21.50
N LEU A 318 -0.48 -4.44 -21.70
CA LEU A 318 -0.41 -3.06 -21.15
C LEU A 318 -0.42 -3.09 -19.61
N PHE A 319 -1.18 -4.01 -19.01
CA PHE A 319 -1.27 -4.20 -17.57
C PHE A 319 -0.11 -5.02 -16.97
N GLN A 320 0.49 -5.94 -17.72
CA GLN A 320 1.70 -6.63 -17.29
C GLN A 320 2.91 -5.69 -17.35
N GLY A 321 3.77 -5.74 -16.33
CA GLY A 321 5.07 -5.10 -16.36
C GLY A 321 6.06 -5.88 -17.23
N ASP A 322 7.17 -5.27 -17.60
CA ASP A 322 8.18 -5.97 -18.41
C ASP A 322 8.91 -7.04 -17.57
N ILE A 323 8.95 -6.88 -16.24
CA ILE A 323 9.43 -7.90 -15.30
C ILE A 323 8.53 -9.14 -15.35
N ASP A 324 7.21 -8.95 -15.34
CA ASP A 324 6.23 -10.05 -15.37
C ASP A 324 6.39 -10.87 -16.67
N GLN A 325 6.61 -10.20 -17.80
CA GLN A 325 6.80 -10.84 -19.11
C GLN A 325 8.09 -11.69 -19.17
N GLN A 326 9.20 -11.19 -18.63
CA GLN A 326 10.47 -11.93 -18.55
C GLN A 326 10.35 -13.20 -17.69
N GLN A 327 9.56 -13.14 -16.62
CA GLN A 327 9.34 -14.29 -15.74
C GLN A 327 8.43 -15.34 -16.38
N GLU A 328 7.46 -14.98 -17.21
CA GLU A 328 6.65 -15.97 -17.96
C GLU A 328 7.49 -16.79 -18.96
N HIS A 329 8.46 -16.17 -19.64
CA HIS A 329 9.34 -16.86 -20.59
C HIS A 329 10.35 -17.78 -19.89
N SER A 330 10.64 -17.50 -18.62
CA SER A 330 11.49 -18.32 -17.74
C SER A 330 10.65 -19.47 -17.15
N SER A 331 10.28 -20.43 -18.00
CA SER A 331 9.51 -21.61 -17.60
C SER A 331 10.27 -22.46 -16.58
N ALA A 332 9.94 -22.31 -15.30
CA ALA A 332 10.21 -23.31 -14.27
C ALA A 332 9.01 -23.36 -13.32
N SER A 333 8.35 -24.52 -13.31
CA SER A 333 7.26 -24.87 -12.39
C SER A 333 7.70 -24.61 -10.95
N GLY A 334 7.14 -23.56 -10.33
CA GLY A 334 7.22 -23.37 -8.89
C GLY A 334 6.38 -24.43 -8.18
N PRO A 335 6.81 -24.94 -7.01
CA PRO A 335 5.99 -25.85 -6.22
C PRO A 335 4.66 -25.19 -5.88
N THR A 336 3.56 -25.89 -6.10
CA THR A 336 2.26 -25.56 -5.49
C THR A 336 2.46 -25.43 -3.99
N GLY A 337 2.26 -24.22 -3.47
CA GLY A 337 2.56 -23.83 -2.09
C GLY A 337 2.03 -24.85 -1.09
N GLN A 338 2.93 -25.33 -0.24
CA GLN A 338 2.56 -26.01 0.98
C GLN A 338 1.92 -24.94 1.85
N LEU A 339 0.59 -24.99 2.05
CA LEU A 339 -0.12 -24.04 2.90
C LEU A 339 0.42 -24.15 4.34
N VAL A 340 1.41 -23.33 4.68
CA VAL A 340 1.75 -23.08 6.07
C VAL A 340 0.66 -22.14 6.59
N HIS A 341 -0.18 -22.62 7.50
CA HIS A 341 -1.25 -21.83 8.10
C HIS A 341 -0.65 -20.82 9.10
N LEU A 342 -0.02 -19.75 8.61
CA LEU A 342 0.54 -18.64 9.42
C LEU A 342 -0.51 -17.57 9.77
N GLY A 343 -1.71 -17.66 9.18
CA GLY A 343 -2.80 -16.72 9.41
C GLY A 343 -2.82 -15.51 8.46
N TYR A 344 -1.76 -15.34 7.66
CA TYR A 344 -1.66 -14.33 6.59
C TYR A 344 -1.18 -14.95 5.27
N ASP A 345 -1.43 -14.25 4.16
CA ASP A 345 -1.06 -14.65 2.79
C ASP A 345 -0.32 -13.55 1.99
N ASP A 346 0.02 -12.44 2.64
CA ASP A 346 0.72 -11.27 2.06
C ASP A 346 1.96 -10.89 2.89
N LEU A 347 2.98 -10.31 2.24
CA LEU A 347 4.20 -9.81 2.89
C LEU A 347 3.92 -8.74 3.95
N ALA A 348 2.86 -7.93 3.81
CA ALA A 348 2.45 -6.99 4.85
C ALA A 348 2.04 -7.70 6.15
N GLY A 349 1.45 -8.89 6.04
CA GLY A 349 1.15 -9.75 7.18
C GLY A 349 2.41 -10.33 7.82
N GLN A 350 3.39 -10.75 7.01
CA GLN A 350 4.70 -11.19 7.50
C GLN A 350 5.44 -10.05 8.21
N LEU A 351 5.41 -8.83 7.65
CA LEU A 351 6.00 -7.64 8.26
C LEU A 351 5.35 -7.36 9.62
N ARG A 352 4.00 -7.41 9.69
CA ARG A 352 3.27 -7.25 10.95
C ARG A 352 3.67 -8.30 11.98
N ALA A 353 3.74 -9.57 11.58
CA ALA A 353 4.14 -10.66 12.48
C ALA A 353 5.59 -10.51 12.99
N GLY A 354 6.52 -10.07 12.14
CA GLY A 354 7.90 -9.78 12.53
C GLY A 354 8.01 -8.56 13.45
N ALA A 355 7.26 -7.51 13.17
CA ALA A 355 7.28 -6.27 13.94
C ALA A 355 6.54 -6.37 15.30
N GLU A 356 5.66 -7.36 15.47
CA GLU A 356 5.04 -7.68 16.77
C GLU A 356 5.98 -8.48 17.71
N GLN A 357 7.22 -8.77 17.30
CA GLN A 357 8.24 -9.36 18.17
C GLN A 357 8.98 -8.27 18.97
N PHE A 358 8.66 -8.17 20.26
CA PHE A 358 9.32 -7.23 21.18
C PHE A 358 10.43 -7.91 21.98
N SER A 359 11.56 -7.23 22.14
CA SER A 359 12.71 -7.69 22.91
C SER A 359 12.30 -7.94 24.36
N GLY A 360 12.44 -9.16 24.86
CA GLY A 360 12.04 -9.50 26.24
C GLY A 360 10.53 -9.66 26.45
N VAL A 361 9.73 -9.71 25.38
CA VAL A 361 8.35 -10.23 25.41
C VAL A 361 8.38 -11.57 24.68
N ALA A 362 8.62 -12.66 25.41
CA ALA A 362 8.59 -14.00 24.84
C ALA A 362 7.33 -14.72 25.33
N LEU A 363 6.61 -15.36 24.41
CA LEU A 363 5.65 -16.40 24.78
C LEU A 363 6.43 -17.50 25.48
N ILE A 364 6.08 -17.82 26.73
CA ILE A 364 6.69 -18.93 27.47
C ILE A 364 6.47 -20.19 26.62
N PRO A 365 7.53 -20.84 26.10
CA PRO A 365 7.34 -22.00 25.23
C PRO A 365 6.53 -23.06 25.95
N PHE A 366 5.56 -23.66 25.26
CA PHE A 366 4.65 -24.63 25.87
C PHE A 366 5.39 -25.77 26.59
N ALA A 367 6.58 -26.15 26.10
CA ALA A 367 7.44 -27.14 26.75
C ALA A 367 7.80 -26.79 28.21
N TRP A 368 8.01 -25.52 28.54
CA TRP A 368 8.27 -25.08 29.91
C TRP A 368 7.04 -25.24 30.80
N VAL A 369 5.87 -24.87 30.27
CA VAL A 369 4.59 -25.05 30.98
C VAL A 369 4.32 -26.54 31.21
N ALA A 370 4.47 -27.35 30.17
CA ALA A 370 4.32 -28.81 30.26
C ALA A 370 5.33 -29.42 31.24
N GLY A 371 6.59 -28.99 31.19
CA GLY A 371 7.63 -29.42 32.13
C GLY A 371 7.31 -29.07 33.58
N LEU A 372 6.80 -27.86 33.83
CA LEU A 372 6.35 -27.43 35.16
C LEU A 372 5.14 -28.24 35.65
N ILE A 373 4.20 -28.56 34.77
CA ILE A 373 3.05 -29.43 35.11
C ILE A 373 3.52 -30.84 35.44
N VAL A 374 4.43 -31.42 34.65
CA VAL A 374 5.01 -32.74 34.94
C VAL A 374 5.76 -32.71 36.26
N LEU A 375 6.58 -31.69 36.51
CA LEU A 375 7.27 -31.50 37.79
C LEU A 375 6.28 -31.43 38.96
N TYR A 376 5.18 -30.69 38.81
CA TYR A 376 4.13 -30.61 39.83
C TYR A 376 3.49 -31.96 40.14
N ILE A 377 3.16 -32.73 39.10
CA ILE A 377 2.60 -34.09 39.25
C ILE A 377 3.60 -35.02 39.94
N LEU A 378 4.89 -34.93 39.58
CA LEU A 378 5.95 -35.71 40.21
C LEU A 378 6.15 -35.33 41.69
N LEU A 379 5.98 -34.05 42.04
CA LEU A 379 6.09 -33.57 43.42
C LEU A 379 4.94 -34.08 44.30
N ILE A 380 3.70 -34.01 43.79
CA ILE A 380 2.50 -34.38 44.54
C ILE A 380 2.29 -35.89 44.65
N GLY A 381 2.67 -36.66 43.63
CA GLY A 381 2.46 -38.11 43.61
C GLY A 381 3.67 -38.86 44.14
N PRO A 382 4.67 -39.16 43.27
CA PRO A 382 5.85 -39.92 43.65
C PRO A 382 6.65 -39.31 44.80
N ALA A 383 7.02 -38.03 44.71
CA ALA A 383 7.93 -37.43 45.69
C ALA A 383 7.29 -37.32 47.07
N ASP A 384 6.04 -36.88 47.15
CA ASP A 384 5.28 -36.84 48.41
C ASP A 384 5.15 -38.24 49.02
N TYR A 385 4.77 -39.25 48.21
CA TYR A 385 4.64 -40.64 48.66
C TYR A 385 5.94 -41.20 49.23
N PHE A 386 7.05 -41.11 48.49
CA PHE A 386 8.34 -41.65 48.93
C PHE A 386 8.89 -40.87 50.14
N PHE A 387 8.73 -39.55 50.18
CA PHE A 387 9.16 -38.73 51.31
C PHE A 387 8.40 -39.09 52.60
N LEU A 388 7.08 -39.27 52.50
CA LEU A 388 6.25 -39.62 53.66
C LEU A 388 6.43 -41.06 54.11
N ARG A 389 6.67 -41.97 53.16
CA ARG A 389 6.92 -43.39 53.43
C ARG A 389 8.29 -43.63 54.05
N ASP A 390 9.35 -43.16 53.39
CA ASP A 390 10.73 -43.58 53.67
C ASP A 390 11.45 -42.63 54.64
N VAL A 391 11.01 -41.38 54.76
CA VAL A 391 11.63 -40.39 55.68
C VAL A 391 10.77 -40.19 56.92
N LEU A 392 9.53 -39.72 56.75
CA LEU A 392 8.65 -39.36 57.88
C LEU A 392 7.89 -40.54 58.49
N HIS A 393 7.82 -41.68 57.80
CA HIS A 393 7.12 -42.92 58.22
C HIS A 393 5.65 -42.70 58.66
N ARG A 394 5.01 -41.60 58.24
CA ARG A 394 3.66 -41.20 58.65
C ARG A 394 2.87 -40.67 57.45
N MET A 395 2.14 -41.57 56.80
CA MET A 395 1.33 -41.26 55.61
C MET A 395 0.23 -40.21 55.85
N SER A 396 -0.23 -40.00 57.09
CA SER A 396 -1.24 -38.99 57.38
C SER A 396 -0.75 -37.55 57.20
N TRP A 397 0.56 -37.32 57.06
CA TRP A 397 1.12 -36.00 56.81
C TRP A 397 0.88 -35.48 55.38
N THR A 398 0.39 -36.32 54.45
CA THR A 398 -0.04 -35.88 53.11
C THR A 398 -1.04 -34.73 53.18
N TRP A 399 -1.91 -34.71 54.19
CA TRP A 399 -2.87 -33.62 54.40
C TRP A 399 -2.22 -32.25 54.62
N LEU A 400 -0.94 -32.19 55.01
CA LEU A 400 -0.18 -30.96 55.19
C LEU A 400 0.84 -30.72 54.06
N THR A 401 1.54 -31.77 53.62
CA THR A 401 2.56 -31.65 52.56
C THR A 401 1.94 -31.31 51.21
N PHE A 402 0.77 -31.87 50.88
CA PHE A 402 0.07 -31.58 49.64
C PHE A 402 -0.32 -30.09 49.51
N PRO A 403 -1.05 -29.47 50.47
CA PRO A 403 -1.33 -28.04 50.41
C PRO A 403 -0.06 -27.18 50.40
N PHE A 404 0.99 -27.58 51.13
CA PHE A 404 2.25 -26.84 51.15
C PHE A 404 2.95 -26.83 49.78
N ILE A 405 3.04 -27.99 49.11
CA ILE A 405 3.60 -28.10 47.76
C ILE A 405 2.76 -27.28 46.78
N ALA A 406 1.42 -27.33 46.89
CA ALA A 406 0.53 -26.54 46.04
C ALA A 406 0.77 -25.03 46.22
N VAL A 407 0.85 -24.54 47.46
CA VAL A 407 1.15 -23.13 47.75
C VAL A 407 2.54 -22.74 47.24
N LEU A 408 3.55 -23.58 47.44
CA LEU A 408 4.91 -23.33 46.95
C LEU A 408 4.95 -23.26 45.42
N PHE A 409 4.24 -24.15 44.73
CA PHE A 409 4.16 -24.16 43.28
C PHE A 409 3.43 -22.92 42.74
N CYS A 410 2.31 -22.52 43.38
CA CYS A 410 1.62 -21.27 43.08
C CYS A 410 2.54 -20.06 43.29
N ALA A 411 3.29 -20.01 44.40
CA ALA A 411 4.24 -18.94 44.66
C ALA A 411 5.36 -18.89 43.61
N LEU A 412 5.92 -20.04 43.25
CA LEU A 412 6.92 -20.15 42.18
C LEU A 412 6.37 -19.63 40.84
N ALA A 413 5.14 -20.04 40.48
CA ALA A 413 4.49 -19.58 39.25
C ALA A 413 4.27 -18.06 39.25
N LEU A 414 3.83 -17.47 40.38
CA LEU A 414 3.66 -16.02 40.52
C LEU A 414 4.99 -15.26 40.42
N VAL A 415 6.06 -15.80 41.02
CA VAL A 415 7.42 -15.21 40.93
C VAL A 415 7.94 -15.27 39.50
N LEU A 416 7.80 -16.42 38.82
CA LEU A 416 8.21 -16.57 37.42
C LEU A 416 7.39 -15.61 36.53
N HIS A 417 6.08 -15.51 36.74
CA HIS A 417 5.24 -14.55 36.02
C HIS A 417 5.71 -13.10 36.21
N ALA A 418 5.97 -12.70 37.46
CA ALA A 418 6.46 -11.36 37.77
C ALA A 418 7.85 -11.07 37.17
N HIS A 419 8.71 -12.09 37.03
CA HIS A 419 10.05 -11.93 36.48
C HIS A 419 10.07 -11.87 34.94
N PHE A 420 9.20 -12.62 34.27
CA PHE A 420 9.16 -12.68 32.79
C PHE A 420 8.21 -11.65 32.15
N LYS A 421 7.28 -11.07 32.91
CA LYS A 421 6.35 -10.09 32.38
C LYS A 421 7.06 -8.76 32.09
N ALA A 422 7.00 -8.30 30.85
CA ALA A 422 7.42 -6.94 30.52
C ALA A 422 6.54 -5.92 31.25
N THR A 423 7.16 -4.94 31.92
CA THR A 423 6.49 -3.96 32.77
C THR A 423 6.18 -2.64 32.06
N ASN A 424 6.89 -2.35 30.97
CA ASN A 424 6.78 -1.09 30.24
C ASN A 424 6.07 -1.30 28.90
N VAL A 425 5.38 -0.25 28.45
CA VAL A 425 4.88 -0.13 27.08
C VAL A 425 6.06 -0.13 26.12
N LYS A 426 5.98 -0.93 25.06
CA LYS A 426 7.03 -1.05 24.05
C LYS A 426 6.49 -0.73 22.66
N LEU A 427 7.34 -0.11 21.85
CA LEU A 427 7.01 0.36 20.51
C LEU A 427 8.07 -0.10 19.52
N ASN A 428 7.64 -0.79 18.48
CA ASN A 428 8.46 -1.05 17.29
C ASN A 428 7.98 -0.12 16.18
N GLN A 429 8.91 0.56 15.50
CA GLN A 429 8.63 1.47 14.40
C GLN A 429 9.47 1.16 13.18
N ILE A 430 8.83 1.12 12.02
CA ILE A 430 9.49 0.95 10.71
C ILE A 430 9.11 2.16 9.88
N ASP A 431 10.10 2.92 9.43
CA ASP A 431 9.95 4.05 8.53
C ASP A 431 10.57 3.71 7.16
N LEU A 432 9.79 3.90 6.10
CA LEU A 432 10.25 3.89 4.71
C LEU A 432 9.92 5.22 4.07
N VAL A 433 10.94 5.95 3.63
CA VAL A 433 10.81 7.25 2.98
C VAL A 433 11.25 7.16 1.53
N ASP A 434 10.35 7.50 0.63
CA ASP A 434 10.55 7.51 -0.81
C ASP A 434 10.55 8.94 -1.31
N ILE A 435 11.61 9.32 -2.02
CA ILE A 435 11.79 10.67 -2.57
C ILE A 435 11.96 10.55 -4.08
N ASP A 436 11.04 11.15 -4.84
CA ASP A 436 11.22 11.40 -6.27
C ASP A 436 11.77 12.80 -6.50
N LEU A 437 12.98 12.88 -7.05
CA LEU A 437 13.65 14.15 -7.31
C LEU A 437 13.13 14.87 -8.55
N GLU A 438 12.48 14.18 -9.51
CA GLU A 438 11.96 14.86 -10.71
C GLU A 438 10.71 15.69 -10.41
N ARG A 439 9.78 15.19 -9.60
CA ARG A 439 8.56 15.91 -9.21
C ARG A 439 8.63 16.51 -7.81
N SER A 440 9.78 16.43 -7.13
CA SER A 440 9.95 16.89 -5.76
C SER A 440 8.95 16.25 -4.79
N THR A 441 8.51 15.03 -5.05
CA THR A 441 7.48 14.34 -4.26
C THR A 441 8.14 13.45 -3.22
N THR A 442 7.71 13.57 -1.96
CA THR A 442 8.11 12.65 -0.89
C THR A 442 6.91 11.92 -0.33
N ARG A 443 7.08 10.61 -0.11
CA ARG A 443 6.13 9.74 0.56
C ARG A 443 6.83 8.97 1.67
N GLY A 444 6.31 9.06 2.88
CA GLY A 444 6.69 8.18 3.98
C GLY A 444 5.59 7.17 4.29
N THR A 445 6.01 5.94 4.57
CA THR A 445 5.16 4.89 5.15
C THR A 445 5.76 4.49 6.48
N THR A 446 4.97 4.61 7.55
CA THR A 446 5.38 4.22 8.90
C THR A 446 4.49 3.09 9.39
N TRP A 447 5.09 1.99 9.85
CA TRP A 447 4.39 0.92 10.57
C TRP A 447 4.75 1.00 12.05
N LEU A 448 3.74 0.98 12.93
CA LEU A 448 3.89 1.11 14.37
C LEU A 448 3.25 -0.08 15.06
N HIS A 449 3.97 -0.71 15.96
CA HIS A 449 3.48 -1.86 16.73
C HIS A 449 3.63 -1.54 18.21
N LEU A 450 2.50 -1.47 18.90
CA LEU A 450 2.44 -1.11 20.32
C LEU A 450 2.11 -2.35 21.15
N TYR A 451 2.98 -2.66 22.11
CA TYR A 451 2.73 -3.68 23.13
C TYR A 451 2.31 -3.02 24.45
N SER A 452 1.25 -3.55 25.08
CA SER A 452 0.77 -3.07 26.37
C SER A 452 0.97 -4.10 27.49
N PRO A 453 1.64 -3.74 28.60
CA PRO A 453 1.82 -4.63 29.76
C PRO A 453 0.58 -4.72 30.67
N SER A 454 -0.44 -3.90 30.43
CA SER A 454 -1.64 -3.76 31.27
C SER A 454 -2.82 -3.27 30.42
N SER A 455 -4.04 -3.76 30.67
CA SER A 455 -5.21 -3.30 29.92
C SER A 455 -5.39 -1.78 30.04
N ALA A 456 -5.23 -1.07 28.93
CA ALA A 456 -5.21 0.40 28.88
C ALA A 456 -5.65 0.92 27.51
N SER A 457 -6.03 2.19 27.46
CA SER A 457 -6.34 2.90 26.22
C SER A 457 -5.22 3.86 25.84
N TYR A 458 -4.94 3.95 24.55
CA TYR A 458 -3.85 4.78 24.00
C TYR A 458 -4.34 5.74 22.93
N SER A 459 -3.80 6.95 22.95
CA SER A 459 -3.98 7.97 21.91
C SER A 459 -2.67 8.14 21.16
N LEU A 460 -2.74 8.20 19.82
CA LEU A 460 -1.59 8.26 18.93
C LEU A 460 -1.73 9.46 17.99
N GLN A 461 -0.66 10.21 17.82
CA GLN A 461 -0.51 11.24 16.80
C GLN A 461 0.89 11.13 16.23
N LEU A 462 1.00 11.03 14.90
CA LEU A 462 2.27 10.90 14.20
C LEU A 462 2.53 12.16 13.39
N THR A 463 3.73 12.71 13.52
CA THR A 463 4.20 13.85 12.73
C THR A 463 5.45 13.42 11.97
N SER A 464 5.56 13.82 10.70
CA SER A 464 6.77 13.56 9.92
C SER A 464 7.91 14.45 10.43
N SER A 465 9.04 13.85 10.83
CA SER A 465 10.22 14.56 11.34
C SER A 465 11.41 14.50 10.38
N TRP A 466 11.26 13.82 9.24
CA TRP A 466 12.28 13.66 8.21
C TRP A 466 12.81 15.00 7.66
N LEU A 467 11.98 16.07 7.70
CA LEU A 467 12.37 17.43 7.38
C LEU A 467 11.82 18.42 8.41
N LYS A 468 12.71 19.23 9.03
CA LYS A 468 12.28 20.35 9.88
C LYS A 468 11.84 21.52 8.98
N PRO A 469 10.60 22.04 9.12
CA PRO A 469 9.99 22.99 8.17
C PRO A 469 10.65 24.38 8.09
N GLU A 470 11.61 24.70 8.97
CA GLU A 470 12.15 26.07 9.10
C GLU A 470 13.13 26.50 7.99
N SER A 471 13.53 25.65 7.05
CA SER A 471 14.58 26.01 6.07
C SER A 471 14.33 25.63 4.60
N GLU A 472 13.19 25.04 4.24
CA GLU A 472 12.88 24.68 2.85
C GLU A 472 11.41 24.96 2.49
N ARG A 473 11.12 25.13 1.20
CA ARG A 473 9.76 25.33 0.67
C ARG A 473 8.99 24.00 0.70
N VAL A 474 8.67 23.51 1.88
CA VAL A 474 7.79 22.36 2.06
C VAL A 474 6.35 22.80 1.74
N SER A 475 5.68 22.07 0.87
CA SER A 475 4.27 22.31 0.51
C SER A 475 3.51 20.99 0.40
N ASP A 476 2.18 21.06 0.27
CA ASP A 476 1.30 19.90 0.08
C ASP A 476 1.57 18.76 1.09
N THR A 477 1.59 19.10 2.39
CA THR A 477 1.87 18.16 3.46
C THR A 477 0.60 17.48 3.95
N GLY A 478 0.66 16.18 4.22
CA GLY A 478 -0.43 15.47 4.90
C GLY A 478 0.04 14.20 5.61
N CYS A 479 -0.77 13.73 6.57
CA CYS A 479 -0.53 12.51 7.33
C CYS A 479 -1.84 11.78 7.62
N LEU A 480 -1.94 10.53 7.15
CA LEU A 480 -3.04 9.60 7.41
C LEU A 480 -2.55 8.52 8.36
N LEU A 481 -3.05 8.51 9.59
CA LEU A 481 -2.74 7.51 10.63
C LEU A 481 -3.97 6.65 10.90
N SER A 482 -3.84 5.33 10.76
CA SER A 482 -4.94 4.39 11.03
C SER A 482 -4.42 3.07 11.60
N TRP A 483 -5.33 2.15 11.89
CA TRP A 483 -4.97 0.78 12.21
C TRP A 483 -4.39 0.07 10.97
N HIS A 484 -3.48 -0.88 11.21
CA HIS A 484 -2.83 -1.69 10.16
C HIS A 484 -3.57 -3.02 10.01
N GLY A 485 -4.15 -3.28 8.84
CA GLY A 485 -4.85 -4.54 8.57
C GLY A 485 -3.91 -5.74 8.46
N LEU A 486 -4.44 -6.94 8.70
CA LEU A 486 -3.73 -8.20 8.44
C LEU A 486 -4.41 -8.90 7.25
N PRO A 487 -3.82 -8.88 6.04
CA PRO A 487 -4.35 -9.63 4.91
C PRO A 487 -4.43 -11.12 5.19
N GLY A 488 -5.53 -11.75 4.80
CA GLY A 488 -5.76 -13.18 4.97
C GLY A 488 -6.92 -13.53 5.90
N LYS A 489 -7.07 -14.83 6.13
CA LYS A 489 -8.23 -15.45 6.81
C LYS A 489 -7.93 -15.92 8.24
N GLY A 490 -6.72 -15.70 8.75
CA GLY A 490 -6.33 -16.03 10.11
C GLY A 490 -7.04 -15.18 11.16
N LEU A 491 -6.80 -15.47 12.43
CA LEU A 491 -7.31 -14.66 13.53
C LEU A 491 -6.83 -13.20 13.40
N GLY A 492 -7.73 -12.23 13.54
CA GLY A 492 -7.44 -10.81 13.32
C GLY A 492 -7.24 -10.41 11.85
N GLY A 493 -7.44 -11.35 10.91
CA GLY A 493 -7.35 -11.11 9.47
C GLY A 493 -8.53 -10.32 8.92
N LEU A 494 -8.30 -9.56 7.85
CA LEU A 494 -9.32 -8.74 7.17
C LEU A 494 -10.47 -9.57 6.55
N GLU A 495 -10.20 -10.85 6.28
CA GLU A 495 -11.19 -11.79 5.74
C GLU A 495 -11.74 -12.76 6.81
N ALA A 496 -11.35 -12.57 8.07
CA ALA A 496 -11.81 -13.40 9.17
C ALA A 496 -13.25 -13.08 9.57
N LYS A 497 -14.01 -14.11 9.93
CA LYS A 497 -15.28 -13.97 10.63
C LYS A 497 -15.01 -14.03 12.13
N SER A 498 -14.43 -12.98 12.69
CA SER A 498 -14.11 -12.92 14.12
C SER A 498 -15.26 -12.32 14.93
N ALA A 499 -15.54 -12.90 16.10
CA ALA A 499 -16.44 -12.31 17.08
C ALA A 499 -15.73 -11.17 17.82
N THR A 500 -16.45 -10.07 18.05
CA THR A 500 -15.96 -8.89 18.77
C THR A 500 -15.74 -9.20 20.25
N LEU A 501 -14.52 -9.03 20.74
CA LEU A 501 -14.22 -9.08 22.18
C LEU A 501 -14.46 -7.72 22.86
N PHE A 502 -14.36 -6.61 22.12
CA PHE A 502 -14.53 -5.26 22.63
C PHE A 502 -15.73 -4.54 22.03
N HIS A 503 -16.42 -3.77 22.88
CA HIS A 503 -17.64 -3.04 22.50
C HIS A 503 -17.46 -1.52 22.58
N SER A 504 -16.40 -1.03 23.24
CA SER A 504 -16.12 0.41 23.34
C SER A 504 -15.40 0.88 22.08
N PRO A 505 -15.97 1.82 21.30
CA PRO A 505 -15.31 2.35 20.12
C PRO A 505 -14.12 3.23 20.52
N TYR A 506 -13.06 3.16 19.73
CA TYR A 506 -12.04 4.21 19.71
C TYR A 506 -12.26 5.14 18.51
N LYS A 507 -11.62 6.30 18.52
CA LYS A 507 -11.87 7.35 17.53
C LYS A 507 -10.67 7.53 16.61
N ILE A 508 -10.94 7.81 15.35
CA ILE A 508 -9.97 8.37 14.41
C ILE A 508 -10.51 9.74 14.00
N GLU A 509 -9.80 10.78 14.38
CA GLU A 509 -10.09 12.17 14.05
C GLU A 509 -9.26 12.53 12.82
N LEU A 510 -9.93 12.76 11.70
CA LEU A 510 -9.29 13.23 10.47
C LEU A 510 -9.49 14.74 10.36
N THR A 511 -8.41 15.44 10.10
CA THR A 511 -8.40 16.83 9.63
C THR A 511 -7.70 16.87 8.28
N ASN A 512 -7.83 17.96 7.52
CA ASN A 512 -7.25 18.08 6.18
C ASN A 512 -5.73 17.85 6.11
N ALA A 513 -4.99 17.92 7.23
CA ALA A 513 -3.54 17.72 7.25
C ALA A 513 -3.04 16.69 8.28
N GLU A 514 -3.82 16.40 9.34
CA GLU A 514 -3.40 15.52 10.43
C GLU A 514 -4.47 14.51 10.80
N THR A 515 -4.02 13.32 11.22
CA THR A 515 -4.88 12.29 11.78
C THR A 515 -4.46 11.96 13.21
N LYS A 516 -5.43 11.89 14.12
CA LYS A 516 -5.23 11.49 15.51
C LYS A 516 -6.07 10.25 15.80
N ILE A 517 -5.47 9.25 16.44
CA ILE A 517 -6.22 8.13 17.00
C ILE A 517 -6.39 8.38 18.50
N ALA A 518 -7.61 8.28 19.02
CA ALA A 518 -7.91 8.51 20.42
C ALA A 518 -8.57 7.31 21.08
N GLY A 519 -8.02 6.88 22.22
CA GLY A 519 -8.64 5.90 23.11
C GLY A 519 -8.60 4.44 22.65
N THR A 520 -7.62 4.04 21.83
CA THR A 520 -7.52 2.65 21.33
C THR A 520 -7.28 1.67 22.50
N PRO A 521 -8.20 0.72 22.75
CA PRO A 521 -8.02 -0.26 23.83
C PRO A 521 -7.02 -1.35 23.43
N ILE A 522 -6.12 -1.71 24.35
CA ILE A 522 -5.20 -2.84 24.22
C ILE A 522 -5.22 -3.63 25.53
N GLU A 523 -5.42 -4.95 25.44
CA GLU A 523 -5.42 -5.83 26.62
C GLU A 523 -4.02 -6.00 27.23
N ILE A 524 -4.00 -6.49 28.48
CA ILE A 524 -2.79 -6.98 29.13
C ILE A 524 -2.04 -8.00 28.28
N GLY A 525 -0.79 -7.69 27.95
CA GLY A 525 0.06 -8.52 27.10
C GLY A 525 -0.32 -8.49 25.61
N GLY A 526 -1.27 -7.65 25.23
CA GLY A 526 -1.75 -7.51 23.86
C GLY A 526 -0.88 -6.58 23.02
N THR A 527 -1.00 -6.74 21.71
CA THR A 527 -0.35 -5.91 20.68
C THR A 527 -1.41 -5.23 19.81
N LYS A 528 -1.10 -4.04 19.31
CA LYS A 528 -1.91 -3.34 18.31
C LYS A 528 -0.99 -2.78 17.22
N ALA A 529 -1.36 -3.01 15.96
CA ALA A 529 -0.62 -2.52 14.81
C ALA A 529 -1.32 -1.30 14.20
N PHE A 530 -0.54 -0.26 13.91
CA PHE A 530 -0.97 0.97 13.25
C PHE A 530 -0.09 1.23 12.04
N GLN A 531 -0.62 2.03 11.13
CA GLN A 531 0.07 2.44 9.92
C GLN A 531 -0.19 3.91 9.67
N ALA A 532 0.87 4.64 9.30
CA ALA A 532 0.77 5.98 8.78
C ALA A 532 1.27 6.07 7.33
N ARG A 533 0.60 6.89 6.53
CA ARG A 533 1.08 7.40 5.26
C ARG A 533 1.16 8.91 5.33
N TRP A 534 2.35 9.45 5.12
CA TRP A 534 2.57 10.89 5.09
C TRP A 534 3.27 11.30 3.79
N TRP A 535 3.05 12.52 3.36
CA TRP A 535 3.61 13.04 2.12
C TRP A 535 3.89 14.53 2.24
N SER A 536 4.75 15.00 1.35
CA SER A 536 5.05 16.42 1.18
C SER A 536 5.78 16.64 -0.14
N ASN A 537 5.70 17.85 -0.68
CA ASN A 537 6.55 18.27 -1.77
C ASN A 537 7.76 19.04 -1.23
N VAL A 538 8.97 18.58 -1.59
CA VAL A 538 10.25 19.11 -1.14
C VAL A 538 11.23 19.16 -2.31
N GLU A 539 11.65 20.37 -2.66
CA GLU A 539 12.72 20.60 -3.64
C GLU A 539 14.07 20.37 -2.97
N LEU A 540 14.70 19.22 -3.26
CA LEU A 540 16.06 18.92 -2.80
C LEU A 540 17.07 19.23 -3.91
N GLU A 541 18.15 19.92 -3.55
CA GLU A 541 19.26 20.11 -4.49
C GLU A 541 19.98 18.78 -4.75
N SER A 542 20.02 18.35 -6.02
CA SER A 542 20.77 17.17 -6.42
C SER A 542 21.50 17.41 -7.73
N ASN A 543 22.83 17.25 -7.71
CA ASN A 543 23.70 17.32 -8.88
C ASN A 543 24.09 15.91 -9.36
N ALA A 544 23.17 14.94 -9.28
CA ALA A 544 23.45 13.60 -9.77
C ALA A 544 23.64 13.61 -11.30
N ASP A 545 24.73 13.01 -11.76
CA ASP A 545 25.00 12.76 -13.18
C ASP A 545 24.91 11.26 -13.36
N LEU A 546 23.81 10.78 -13.94
CA LEU A 546 23.53 9.37 -14.13
C LEU A 546 23.16 9.11 -15.59
N HIS A 547 24.02 8.38 -16.28
CA HIS A 547 23.86 8.04 -17.69
C HIS A 547 24.33 6.61 -17.95
N LEU A 548 23.94 6.04 -19.09
CA LEU A 548 24.36 4.68 -19.47
C LEU A 548 25.68 4.69 -20.26
N ASP A 549 26.47 3.64 -20.13
CA ASP A 549 27.54 3.38 -21.10
C ASP A 549 27.01 2.60 -22.32
N SER A 550 27.89 2.36 -23.30
CA SER A 550 27.60 1.55 -24.49
C SER A 550 27.17 0.12 -24.18
N GLY A 551 27.50 -0.39 -22.99
CA GLY A 551 27.13 -1.72 -22.51
C GLY A 551 25.84 -1.74 -21.69
N GLY A 552 25.16 -0.60 -21.53
CA GLY A 552 23.94 -0.47 -20.74
C GLY A 552 24.16 -0.42 -19.23
N LEU A 553 25.41 -0.26 -18.76
CA LEU A 553 25.69 -0.11 -17.33
C LEU A 553 25.64 1.37 -16.92
N LEU A 554 25.15 1.62 -15.71
CA LEU A 554 25.06 2.95 -15.14
C LEU A 554 26.45 3.56 -14.85
N ARG A 555 26.63 4.83 -15.20
CA ARG A 555 27.84 5.63 -15.03
C ARG A 555 27.51 6.98 -14.39
N GLY A 556 28.57 7.64 -13.92
CA GLY A 556 28.53 8.97 -13.32
C GLY A 556 28.64 8.93 -11.79
N SER A 557 27.91 9.81 -11.10
CA SER A 557 28.01 9.98 -9.64
C SER A 557 26.69 10.32 -8.98
N VAL A 558 26.50 9.84 -7.76
CA VAL A 558 25.30 10.08 -6.95
C VAL A 558 25.64 10.90 -5.71
N VAL A 559 24.78 11.86 -5.41
CA VAL A 559 24.85 12.68 -4.20
C VAL A 559 23.79 12.19 -3.21
N ASN A 560 24.08 12.21 -1.90
CA ASN A 560 23.03 12.12 -0.88
C ASN A 560 22.38 13.50 -0.69
N PRO A 561 21.15 13.72 -1.21
CA PRO A 561 20.47 15.01 -1.08
C PRO A 561 19.82 15.20 0.31
N LEU A 562 19.87 14.19 1.17
CA LEU A 562 19.19 14.20 2.46
C LEU A 562 20.06 14.83 3.55
N ARG A 563 19.42 15.31 4.61
CA ARG A 563 20.06 15.88 5.80
C ARG A 563 20.45 14.85 6.86
N VAL A 564 20.37 13.58 6.51
CA VAL A 564 20.71 12.44 7.38
C VAL A 564 21.86 11.65 6.78
N GLU A 565 22.62 10.99 7.65
CA GLU A 565 23.63 10.03 7.24
C GLU A 565 22.96 8.73 6.78
N LEU A 566 23.34 8.26 5.59
CA LEU A 566 22.89 7.00 5.05
C LEU A 566 23.97 5.92 5.24
N TYR A 567 23.54 4.76 5.71
CA TYR A 567 24.35 3.57 5.98
C TYR A 567 23.98 2.46 5.01
N ASP A 568 24.92 1.56 4.73
CA ASP A 568 24.73 0.40 3.83
C ASP A 568 24.19 0.78 2.44
N CYS A 569 24.65 1.91 1.92
CA CYS A 569 24.14 2.51 0.69
C CYS A 569 24.37 1.61 -0.53
N VAL A 570 23.32 1.42 -1.31
CA VAL A 570 23.35 0.74 -2.61
C VAL A 570 22.59 1.56 -3.63
N LEU A 571 23.20 1.78 -4.79
CA LEU A 571 22.53 2.35 -5.94
C LEU A 571 22.00 1.21 -6.82
N LEU A 572 20.74 1.26 -7.17
CA LEU A 572 20.02 0.23 -7.92
C LEU A 572 19.61 0.79 -9.28
N TYR A 573 19.80 0.01 -10.34
CA TYR A 573 19.31 0.34 -11.69
C TYR A 573 19.12 -0.94 -12.50
N GLU A 574 17.98 -1.08 -13.18
CA GLU A 574 17.53 -2.33 -13.79
C GLU A 574 17.68 -3.53 -12.84
N ASN A 575 18.51 -4.53 -13.17
CA ASN A 575 18.79 -5.69 -12.33
C ASN A 575 20.20 -5.65 -11.73
N TRP A 576 20.78 -4.45 -11.58
CA TRP A 576 22.12 -4.23 -11.04
C TRP A 576 22.09 -3.47 -9.73
N ALA A 577 22.95 -3.91 -8.79
CA ALA A 577 23.20 -3.28 -7.52
C ALA A 577 24.67 -2.82 -7.43
N TYR A 578 24.86 -1.52 -7.40
CA TYR A 578 26.15 -0.85 -7.31
C TYR A 578 26.42 -0.47 -5.85
N LYS A 579 27.42 -1.10 -5.24
CA LYS A 579 27.87 -0.71 -3.91
C LYS A 579 28.65 0.60 -4.02
N LEU A 580 28.30 1.57 -3.18
CA LEU A 580 29.04 2.82 -3.06
C LEU A 580 30.20 2.59 -2.09
N ASP A 581 31.42 2.52 -2.60
CA ASP A 581 32.60 2.33 -1.76
C ASP A 581 33.03 3.68 -1.17
N ARG A 582 33.00 3.77 0.16
CA ARG A 582 33.41 4.97 0.88
C ARG A 582 34.08 4.60 2.19
N LYS A 583 35.12 5.35 2.57
CA LYS A 583 35.79 5.20 3.87
C LYS A 583 34.75 5.32 4.99
N GLY A 584 34.56 4.23 5.73
CA GLY A 584 33.61 4.15 6.85
C GLY A 584 32.20 3.67 6.49
N GLY A 585 31.86 3.45 5.21
CA GLY A 585 30.56 2.88 4.80
C GLY A 585 29.35 3.80 5.00
N VAL A 586 29.58 5.10 5.19
CA VAL A 586 28.53 6.11 5.47
C VAL A 586 28.55 7.19 4.38
N LEU A 587 27.37 7.51 3.87
CA LEU A 587 27.13 8.62 2.94
C LEU A 587 26.43 9.76 3.69
N GLY A 588 27.17 10.80 4.04
CA GLY A 588 26.66 11.95 4.78
C GLY A 588 25.91 12.94 3.87
N PRO A 589 25.26 13.95 4.46
CA PRO A 589 24.53 14.97 3.70
C PRO A 589 25.42 15.72 2.69
N GLY A 590 24.96 15.80 1.43
CA GLY A 590 25.66 16.48 0.34
C GLY A 590 26.89 15.75 -0.20
N ASP A 591 27.23 14.58 0.36
CA ASP A 591 28.37 13.81 -0.11
C ASP A 591 28.13 13.23 -1.51
N ASN A 592 29.08 13.46 -2.41
CA ASN A 592 29.08 12.92 -3.77
C ASN A 592 29.98 11.68 -3.85
N THR A 593 29.48 10.58 -4.40
CA THR A 593 30.24 9.33 -4.60
C THR A 593 30.13 8.86 -6.05
N PRO A 594 31.26 8.65 -6.76
CA PRO A 594 31.24 8.09 -8.10
C PRO A 594 30.76 6.63 -8.08
N ILE A 595 30.14 6.19 -9.17
CA ILE A 595 29.72 4.80 -9.32
C ILE A 595 30.95 3.93 -9.57
N HIS A 596 31.25 3.04 -8.61
CA HIS A 596 32.33 2.08 -8.74
C HIS A 596 31.88 0.88 -9.58
N LEU A 597 32.58 0.64 -10.68
CA LEU A 597 32.18 -0.30 -11.72
C LEU A 597 32.78 -1.70 -11.57
N GLU A 598 33.65 -1.88 -10.57
CA GLU A 598 34.56 -3.00 -10.61
C GLU A 598 33.85 -4.36 -10.56
N LYS A 599 32.65 -4.49 -9.93
CA LYS A 599 31.65 -5.57 -10.14
C LYS A 599 30.25 -5.18 -9.62
N PRO A 600 29.31 -4.64 -10.43
CA PRO A 600 27.92 -4.56 -10.00
C PRO A 600 27.39 -5.98 -9.71
N LEU A 601 26.61 -6.13 -8.63
CA LEU A 601 26.01 -7.40 -8.28
C LEU A 601 24.66 -7.53 -8.96
N ASN A 602 24.30 -8.73 -9.42
CA ASN A 602 22.94 -8.97 -9.88
C ASN A 602 21.97 -8.79 -8.70
N PHE A 603 21.02 -7.88 -8.85
CA PHE A 603 20.17 -7.47 -7.75
C PHE A 603 19.17 -8.56 -7.37
N SER A 604 18.54 -9.23 -8.35
CA SER A 604 17.67 -10.38 -8.09
C SER A 604 18.41 -11.51 -7.35
N TRP A 605 19.70 -11.73 -7.64
CA TRP A 605 20.50 -12.75 -6.93
C TRP A 605 20.83 -12.34 -5.50
N ARG A 606 21.08 -11.04 -5.25
CA ARG A 606 21.18 -10.50 -3.89
C ARG A 606 19.88 -10.72 -3.13
N LEU A 607 18.75 -10.35 -3.73
CA LEU A 607 17.43 -10.49 -3.13
C LEU A 607 17.05 -11.96 -2.89
N THR A 608 17.51 -12.91 -3.69
CA THR A 608 17.21 -14.34 -3.51
C THR A 608 18.33 -15.10 -2.78
N ARG A 609 19.36 -14.38 -2.31
CA ARG A 609 20.59 -14.94 -1.71
C ARG A 609 21.18 -16.10 -2.54
N ARG A 610 21.05 -16.03 -3.87
CA ARG A 610 21.50 -17.07 -4.80
C ARG A 610 23.03 -17.21 -4.75
N ARG A 611 23.51 -18.45 -4.65
CA ARG A 611 24.94 -18.80 -4.67
C ARG A 611 25.19 -19.91 -5.67
N VAL A 612 26.35 -19.86 -6.32
CA VAL A 612 26.84 -20.95 -7.16
C VAL A 612 27.71 -21.86 -6.29
N VAL A 613 27.30 -23.12 -6.12
CA VAL A 613 28.06 -24.15 -5.39
C VAL A 613 28.27 -25.32 -6.33
N ASP A 614 29.54 -25.66 -6.63
CA ASP A 614 29.91 -26.78 -7.50
C ASP A 614 29.13 -26.82 -8.83
N ILE A 615 29.01 -25.65 -9.50
CA ILE A 615 28.32 -25.44 -10.78
C ILE A 615 26.78 -25.47 -10.68
N LYS A 616 26.21 -25.81 -9.51
CA LYS A 616 24.77 -25.72 -9.26
C LYS A 616 24.39 -24.37 -8.69
N ASP A 617 23.38 -23.77 -9.29
CA ASP A 617 22.70 -22.61 -8.75
C ASP A 617 21.80 -23.02 -7.60
N ILE A 618 22.11 -22.53 -6.40
CA ILE A 618 21.31 -22.75 -5.20
C ILE A 618 20.73 -21.41 -4.77
N THR A 619 19.41 -21.31 -4.85
CA THR A 619 18.63 -20.20 -4.28
C THR A 619 18.18 -20.57 -2.88
N THR A 620 18.33 -19.66 -1.91
CA THR A 620 17.79 -19.88 -0.56
C THR A 620 16.28 -19.75 -0.60
N PRO A 621 15.49 -20.75 -0.17
CA PRO A 621 14.04 -20.62 -0.11
C PRO A 621 13.61 -19.47 0.81
N TRP A 622 12.49 -18.82 0.47
CA TRP A 622 11.88 -17.85 1.38
C TRP A 622 11.21 -18.56 2.55
N GLU A 623 11.58 -18.20 3.77
CA GLU A 623 10.95 -18.71 4.98
C GLU A 623 9.83 -17.76 5.42
N GLN A 624 8.57 -18.15 5.17
CA GLN A 624 7.41 -17.32 5.49
C GLN A 624 7.25 -17.04 6.99
N GLY A 625 7.78 -17.92 7.86
CA GLY A 625 7.74 -17.75 9.31
C GLY A 625 8.89 -16.91 9.88
N ASP A 626 9.87 -16.50 9.06
CA ASP A 626 10.96 -15.64 9.50
C ASP A 626 10.43 -14.23 9.78
N GLY A 627 10.86 -13.65 10.90
CA GLY A 627 10.44 -12.35 11.42
C GLY A 627 11.49 -11.25 11.23
N ASP A 628 12.54 -11.46 10.43
CA ASP A 628 13.57 -10.47 10.13
C ASP A 628 12.99 -9.26 9.36
N VAL A 629 12.59 -8.24 10.12
CA VAL A 629 11.93 -7.02 9.62
C VAL A 629 12.71 -6.33 8.48
N PRO A 630 14.03 -6.02 8.62
CA PRO A 630 14.86 -5.53 7.51
C PRO A 630 14.73 -6.33 6.23
N ARG A 631 14.72 -7.66 6.35
CA ARG A 631 14.69 -8.57 5.21
C ARG A 631 13.33 -8.64 4.54
N ILE A 632 12.26 -8.66 5.33
CA ILE A 632 10.89 -8.59 4.83
C ILE A 632 10.66 -7.26 4.12
N LEU A 633 11.14 -6.15 4.71
CA LEU A 633 11.02 -4.83 4.12
C LEU A 633 11.80 -4.70 2.81
N GLU A 634 13.04 -5.20 2.72
CA GLU A 634 13.82 -5.26 1.47
C GLU A 634 13.06 -6.05 0.38
N MET A 635 12.37 -7.12 0.76
CA MET A 635 11.54 -7.91 -0.15
C MET A 635 10.29 -7.15 -0.61
N MET A 636 9.61 -6.42 0.27
CA MET A 636 8.47 -5.56 -0.10
C MET A 636 8.88 -4.43 -1.04
N MET A 637 10.06 -3.83 -0.84
CA MET A 637 10.54 -2.73 -1.69
C MET A 637 10.78 -3.11 -3.15
N PHE A 638 11.08 -4.39 -3.43
CA PHE A 638 11.51 -4.89 -4.75
C PHE A 638 10.99 -6.31 -5.07
N HIS A 639 9.75 -6.59 -4.68
CA HIS A 639 9.16 -7.94 -4.70
C HIS A 639 9.12 -8.54 -6.11
N ARG A 640 8.72 -7.76 -7.12
CA ARG A 640 8.68 -8.23 -8.51
C ARG A 640 10.06 -8.62 -9.04
N ILE A 641 11.10 -7.82 -8.79
CA ILE A 641 12.48 -8.18 -9.22
C ILE A 641 12.97 -9.46 -8.54
N ALA A 642 12.56 -9.71 -7.29
CA ALA A 642 12.92 -10.93 -6.56
C ALA A 642 12.27 -12.22 -7.11
N GLY A 643 11.32 -12.13 -8.05
CA GLY A 643 10.55 -13.26 -8.56
C GLY A 643 9.09 -13.28 -8.10
N GLY A 644 8.65 -12.26 -7.36
CA GLY A 644 7.27 -12.11 -6.90
C GLY A 644 6.78 -13.29 -6.05
N ASP A 645 5.48 -13.58 -6.16
CA ASP A 645 4.80 -14.68 -5.47
C ASP A 645 5.47 -16.05 -5.74
N ARG A 646 6.16 -16.22 -6.87
CA ARG A 646 6.84 -17.49 -7.20
C ARG A 646 8.03 -17.77 -6.28
N TYR A 647 8.68 -16.72 -5.79
CA TYR A 647 9.80 -16.84 -4.87
C TYR A 647 9.36 -16.83 -3.40
N THR A 648 8.52 -15.87 -3.01
CA THR A 648 8.09 -15.69 -1.60
C THR A 648 6.97 -16.64 -1.19
N GLN A 649 6.20 -17.18 -2.15
CA GLN A 649 4.95 -17.88 -1.91
C GLN A 649 3.92 -17.05 -1.10
N LEU A 650 4.12 -15.73 -1.04
CA LEU A 650 3.27 -14.73 -0.38
C LEU A 650 2.99 -13.62 -1.37
N GLN A 651 1.76 -13.10 -1.35
CA GLN A 651 1.36 -11.97 -2.17
C GLN A 651 2.01 -10.67 -1.69
N HIS A 652 2.05 -9.67 -2.57
CA HIS A 652 2.37 -8.29 -2.21
C HIS A 652 1.38 -7.33 -2.86
N ARG A 653 0.10 -7.47 -2.47
CA ARG A 653 -1.04 -6.75 -3.06
C ARG A 653 -1.64 -5.74 -2.11
N TYR A 654 -1.57 -5.97 -0.80
CA TYR A 654 -2.18 -5.06 0.17
C TYR A 654 -1.50 -3.68 0.19
N GLN A 655 -0.17 -3.65 0.19
CA GLN A 655 0.67 -2.45 0.23
C GLN A 655 1.64 -2.41 -0.96
N ASN A 656 1.16 -2.79 -2.15
CA ASN A 656 1.95 -2.88 -3.37
C ASN A 656 2.63 -1.56 -3.78
N TYR A 657 2.12 -0.41 -3.31
CA TYR A 657 2.70 0.90 -3.57
C TYR A 657 4.14 1.03 -3.02
N VAL A 658 4.54 0.17 -2.09
CA VAL A 658 5.92 0.09 -1.57
C VAL A 658 6.89 -0.49 -2.60
N ASP A 659 6.44 -1.33 -3.53
CA ASP A 659 7.31 -1.95 -4.53
C ASP A 659 7.68 -0.97 -5.65
N LEU A 660 8.97 -0.63 -5.76
CA LEU A 660 9.53 0.24 -6.82
C LEU A 660 10.31 -0.56 -7.87
N SER A 661 10.07 -1.85 -8.00
CA SER A 661 10.69 -2.72 -9.01
C SER A 661 10.56 -2.17 -10.43
N GLU A 662 9.39 -1.67 -10.81
CA GLU A 662 9.14 -1.14 -12.15
C GLU A 662 9.88 0.16 -12.43
N HIS A 663 10.18 0.97 -11.40
CA HIS A 663 10.98 2.19 -11.58
C HIS A 663 12.38 1.86 -12.10
N LEU A 664 12.99 0.79 -11.57
CA LEU A 664 14.32 0.34 -11.96
C LEU A 664 14.40 -0.07 -13.43
N THR A 665 13.32 -0.60 -14.01
CA THR A 665 13.29 -1.01 -15.43
C THR A 665 12.80 0.08 -16.37
N ASN A 666 12.21 1.16 -15.84
CA ASN A 666 11.59 2.22 -16.65
C ASN A 666 12.36 3.54 -16.56
N GLY A 667 13.69 3.47 -16.45
CA GLY A 667 14.59 4.63 -16.58
C GLY A 667 14.89 5.37 -15.28
N ARG A 668 14.74 4.74 -14.11
CA ARG A 668 15.11 5.33 -12.81
C ARG A 668 16.20 4.53 -12.12
N ALA A 669 17.11 5.24 -11.47
CA ALA A 669 18.00 4.67 -10.48
C ALA A 669 17.48 4.97 -9.08
N ILE A 670 17.72 4.07 -8.12
CA ILE A 670 17.27 4.23 -6.73
C ILE A 670 18.47 4.08 -5.80
N LEU A 671 18.79 5.14 -5.06
CA LEU A 671 19.71 5.06 -3.92
C LEU A 671 18.93 4.58 -2.70
N LEU A 672 19.23 3.38 -2.24
CA LEU A 672 18.70 2.80 -1.00
C LEU A 672 19.74 2.93 0.11
N GLY A 673 19.35 3.45 1.26
CA GLY A 673 20.19 3.53 2.45
C GLY A 673 19.39 3.50 3.75
N GLN A 674 20.04 3.06 4.83
CA GLN A 674 19.48 3.07 6.19
C GLN A 674 19.86 4.36 6.91
N ALA A 675 19.00 4.85 7.79
CA ALA A 675 19.33 5.97 8.68
C ALA A 675 19.16 5.57 10.15
N LYS A 676 19.94 6.19 11.03
CA LYS A 676 19.79 6.01 12.48
C LYS A 676 18.70 6.89 13.08
N GLN A 677 18.44 8.05 12.47
CA GLN A 677 17.33 8.92 12.87
C GLN A 677 16.00 8.33 12.38
N ALA A 678 14.94 8.50 13.17
CA ALA A 678 13.58 8.23 12.72
C ALA A 678 13.14 9.26 11.68
N ALA A 679 12.29 8.85 10.74
CA ALA A 679 11.69 9.77 9.77
C ALA A 679 10.36 10.34 10.26
N SER A 680 9.79 9.72 11.29
CA SER A 680 8.55 10.15 11.92
C SER A 680 8.64 10.09 13.44
N ASP A 681 7.97 11.03 14.10
CA ASP A 681 7.88 11.13 15.55
C ASP A 681 6.46 10.79 16.01
N LEU A 682 6.35 9.81 16.92
CA LEU A 682 5.09 9.46 17.56
C LEU A 682 4.90 10.18 18.89
N ARG A 683 3.72 10.76 19.07
CA ARG A 683 3.18 11.14 20.39
C ARG A 683 2.21 10.08 20.87
N LEU A 684 2.52 9.48 22.02
CA LEU A 684 1.68 8.52 22.73
C LEU A 684 1.07 9.20 23.95
N ASN A 685 -0.26 9.25 24.05
CA ASN A 685 -0.97 9.96 25.11
C ASN A 685 -0.48 11.41 25.29
N GLU A 686 -0.27 12.11 24.17
CA GLU A 686 0.21 13.51 24.11
C GLU A 686 1.67 13.72 24.55
N GLN A 687 2.39 12.65 24.90
CA GLN A 687 3.80 12.67 25.27
C GLN A 687 4.66 12.09 24.15
N ALA A 688 5.91 12.55 24.02
CA ALA A 688 6.85 11.97 23.07
C ALA A 688 7.13 10.50 23.43
N ALA A 689 7.03 9.60 22.45
CA ALA A 689 7.18 8.15 22.66
C ALA A 689 8.64 7.67 22.75
N GLU A 690 9.63 8.58 22.84
CA GLU A 690 11.06 8.25 22.73
C GLU A 690 11.51 7.19 23.75
N ALA A 691 10.97 7.24 24.98
CA ALA A 691 11.26 6.28 26.04
C ALA A 691 10.59 4.91 25.86
N ASN A 692 9.66 4.78 24.92
CA ASN A 692 8.89 3.56 24.66
C ASN A 692 9.46 2.72 23.51
N TYR A 693 10.36 3.25 22.67
CA TYR A 693 10.90 2.50 21.55
C TYR A 693 11.75 1.33 22.02
N ASP A 694 11.43 0.15 21.48
CA ASP A 694 12.22 -1.07 21.60
C ASP A 694 13.12 -1.22 20.36
N ARG A 695 12.52 -1.16 19.16
CA ARG A 695 13.25 -1.22 17.89
C ARG A 695 12.77 -0.17 16.90
N ARG A 696 13.72 0.40 16.15
CA ARG A 696 13.44 1.32 15.05
C ARG A 696 14.25 0.93 13.82
N TRP A 697 13.60 0.99 12.67
CA TRP A 697 14.24 0.79 11.37
C TRP A 697 13.83 1.94 10.46
N THR A 698 14.80 2.67 9.91
CA THR A 698 14.54 3.77 8.98
C THR A 698 15.29 3.53 7.68
N TYR A 699 14.56 3.54 6.57
CA TYR A 699 15.08 3.39 5.23
C TYR A 699 14.68 4.56 4.36
N TYR A 700 15.62 5.00 3.52
CA TYR A 700 15.40 6.02 2.50
C TYR A 700 15.65 5.43 1.11
N ARG A 701 14.75 5.73 0.17
CA ARG A 701 14.89 5.49 -1.26
C ARG A 701 14.82 6.82 -1.99
N VAL A 702 15.94 7.25 -2.57
CA VAL A 702 16.01 8.44 -3.41
C VAL A 702 16.00 8.00 -4.87
N VAL A 703 14.98 8.43 -5.62
CA VAL A 703 14.75 8.06 -7.02
C VAL A 703 15.31 9.15 -7.93
N PHE A 704 16.19 8.75 -8.84
CA PHE A 704 16.85 9.62 -9.80
C PHE A 704 16.39 9.32 -11.23
N PRO A 705 16.17 10.34 -12.08
CA PRO A 705 16.16 10.14 -13.53
C PRO A 705 17.52 9.61 -14.01
N VAL A 706 17.50 8.72 -15.00
CA VAL A 706 18.71 8.30 -15.72
C VAL A 706 18.61 8.80 -17.15
N GLU A 707 19.61 9.54 -17.60
CA GLU A 707 19.69 9.99 -18.98
C GLU A 707 19.97 8.77 -19.88
N ALA A 708 19.06 8.54 -20.83
CA ALA A 708 19.35 7.59 -21.90
C ALA A 708 20.50 8.17 -22.72
N SER A 709 21.59 7.43 -22.85
CA SER A 709 22.67 7.85 -23.74
C SER A 709 22.08 8.04 -25.11
N HIS A 710 22.14 9.27 -25.61
CA HIS A 710 21.93 9.52 -27.02
C HIS A 710 22.94 8.63 -27.74
N ALA A 711 22.47 7.49 -28.26
CA ALA A 711 23.13 6.88 -29.39
C ALA A 711 23.21 8.02 -30.40
N THR A 712 24.41 8.57 -30.53
CA THR A 712 24.74 9.54 -31.55
C THR A 712 24.15 8.98 -32.84
N SER A 713 23.15 9.68 -33.39
CA SER A 713 22.70 9.38 -34.75
C SER A 713 23.96 9.22 -35.59
N PRO A 714 24.19 8.08 -36.26
CA PRO A 714 25.13 8.08 -37.35
C PRO A 714 24.57 9.11 -38.33
N ARG A 715 25.38 10.16 -38.57
CA ARG A 715 25.09 11.20 -39.55
C ARG A 715 24.72 10.63 -40.91
#